data_AF-A0A7S1A356-F1
#
_entry.id   AF-A0A7S1A356-F1
#
_cell.length_a   1.000
_cell.length_b   1.000
_cell.length_c   1.000
_cell.angle_alpha   90.00
_cell.angle_beta   90.00
_cell.angle_gamma   90.00
#
_symmetry.space_group_name_H-M   'P 1'
#
loop_
_entity.id
_entity.type
_entity.pdbx_description
1 polymer ?
#
loop_
_entity_poly.entity_id
_entity_poly.type
_entity_poly.pdbx_seq_one_letter_code
_entity_poly.pdbx_strand_id
1 'polypeptide(L)'
;QKPTEDDPRLFTDTSVKRTVEEMEVVSVPRKLMEASVRTGGQHLLKAGRRVPGPGGMSALCVVSVREHSDPYFHFAIMAHEVGAGRCWPFLADSLHVFRSLRSRVSLERDVVARRELARLLVQSLVLVDSGRGDWQLVLADARPKPNEEEVEPTTPQARDLSIVDRTCSSHYTYSLQDLTQEEAARFVRDEEDLCLLNGTRTLGGVDLDVRVFDDPDKSSVLLSVINLLVVVRDPTWNLYFSTRVNDKRLKQALTAEENTLLLPQNRTALLSRLLASIDLRTTFSASGNHGEMLVLQHECPKVLPELRPNSSGTLVPVDPRPESVDSKGDVLALCPPDCAISLRTVDSCESRLALKFKSGVEGRILAPLHVDLPDVQIGSVCYKGVGETESAASCQRHETEFTEFSVGGTDVQVSLCMHTDAHVLKLQCMTSFGPFAGHSAEVQIPAAGDPTRVYIEYLAFAGMDLVVAVAQQACPHELCAHIFCPESRETDVSLTVRDGATLLLVEPSVRTRLCDSGQQLLRFGALLRGRSLHREVTDGREFFPSDVMARGLQCHVPVVRTCLGPVVDPDEPASAQDLLFACTRFVLSPETLDELQKNDDLVALDGNVPALRISLLKKRACRNLTLSIENVSEWNKDIPCHVVCMRDKMTDVPHCLYAESQVVGDIRLHTLVMEDSSPSSVRIAVLEPTSGWSFQLVVVGTDAPAVDPQTLLASTPRNELLQHLLRKLGSRAALPPNLHPMQLVSSKKAARSPVILNRETRFVLGKNMVLITVTCDTEEGGPLVFKAFLSHILSGKQTHLHLVNPGMDVLLSTCGLPKTTELRDHHLSVEGVKDIITRSIFDSIEVLPSLEMRFRHSSCAGELKSRMQFGQDVECDASRLIVRAERAVTMEHVDGDDEASHSRGLCVEVFDCSDTVDALFHSTNLRVRVSDGDMVASRDLHEEDLTPWLSAASVDHLLCASREADLINLVLSHAMLSADVGVILENLREEAVAGERYALELIDSAKCLRETATAWSDGEGTAATVTESLPLPPRELE
;
A
#
# COMPACT_ATOMS: atom_id res chain seq x y z
N GLN A 1 4.51 -60.84 -6.37
CA GLN A 1 5.75 -61.62 -6.58
C GLN A 1 6.85 -60.63 -6.96
N LYS A 2 7.91 -60.53 -6.15
CA LYS A 2 9.21 -59.96 -6.55
C LYS A 2 9.86 -60.88 -7.61
N PRO A 3 10.71 -60.35 -8.50
CA PRO A 3 12.18 -60.54 -8.35
C PRO A 3 12.99 -59.30 -8.83
N THR A 4 13.91 -58.73 -8.03
CA THR A 4 15.35 -59.00 -7.77
C THR A 4 16.31 -58.10 -8.56
N GLU A 5 17.29 -57.59 -7.81
CA GLU A 5 18.45 -56.76 -8.14
C GLU A 5 19.50 -57.52 -8.98
N ASP A 6 20.27 -56.78 -9.80
CA ASP A 6 21.74 -56.63 -9.72
C ASP A 6 22.35 -56.21 -11.07
N ASP A 7 22.96 -55.01 -11.14
CA ASP A 7 24.42 -54.79 -11.20
C ASP A 7 24.75 -53.36 -11.76
N PRO A 8 25.66 -52.58 -11.17
CA PRO A 8 25.86 -51.16 -11.47
C PRO A 8 27.12 -50.92 -12.33
N ARG A 9 27.00 -50.11 -13.39
CA ARG A 9 28.18 -49.54 -14.07
C ARG A 9 27.98 -48.07 -14.43
N LEU A 10 29.01 -47.32 -14.04
CA LEU A 10 29.26 -45.89 -14.23
C LEU A 10 28.84 -45.33 -15.59
N PHE A 11 28.10 -44.22 -15.57
CA PHE A 11 28.32 -43.08 -16.45
C PHE A 11 28.16 -41.79 -15.63
N THR A 12 29.27 -41.08 -15.43
CA THR A 12 29.30 -39.72 -14.90
C THR A 12 28.87 -38.77 -16.00
N ASP A 13 27.63 -38.29 -15.94
CA ASP A 13 27.10 -37.34 -16.92
C ASP A 13 27.09 -35.92 -16.32
N THR A 14 28.18 -35.20 -16.54
CA THR A 14 28.33 -33.77 -16.18
C THR A 14 27.72 -32.83 -17.24
N SER A 15 27.10 -33.37 -18.29
CA SER A 15 26.49 -32.56 -19.36
C SER A 15 25.03 -32.17 -19.08
N VAL A 16 24.32 -32.93 -18.22
CA VAL A 16 22.90 -32.70 -17.90
C VAL A 16 22.70 -31.67 -16.78
N LYS A 17 23.72 -31.40 -15.95
CA LYS A 17 23.59 -30.41 -14.86
C LYS A 17 23.61 -28.96 -15.34
N ARG A 18 24.30 -28.64 -16.45
CA ARG A 18 24.32 -27.27 -17.00
C ARG A 18 23.00 -26.86 -17.66
N THR A 19 22.33 -27.79 -18.34
CA THR A 19 21.04 -27.52 -19.00
C THR A 19 19.87 -27.43 -18.03
N VAL A 20 19.93 -28.11 -16.87
CA VAL A 20 18.91 -27.98 -15.82
C VAL A 20 19.10 -26.69 -15.00
N GLU A 21 20.33 -26.28 -14.69
CA GLU A 21 20.59 -24.98 -14.03
C GLU A 21 20.22 -23.78 -14.94
N GLU A 22 20.42 -23.87 -16.26
CA GLU A 22 19.95 -22.84 -17.20
C GLU A 22 18.42 -22.86 -17.44
N MET A 23 17.77 -24.03 -17.35
CA MET A 23 16.30 -24.12 -17.43
C MET A 23 15.59 -23.59 -16.17
N GLU A 24 16.18 -23.76 -14.98
CA GLU A 24 15.61 -23.22 -13.75
C GLU A 24 15.73 -21.68 -13.68
N VAL A 25 16.85 -21.10 -14.13
CA VAL A 25 17.10 -19.64 -14.07
C VAL A 25 16.14 -18.82 -14.95
N VAL A 26 15.62 -19.38 -16.05
CA VAL A 26 14.67 -18.67 -16.96
C VAL A 26 13.20 -18.92 -16.58
N SER A 27 12.89 -20.00 -15.84
CA SER A 27 11.52 -20.31 -15.41
C SER A 27 11.06 -19.53 -14.17
N VAL A 28 12.02 -19.09 -13.35
CA VAL A 28 11.78 -18.37 -12.09
C VAL A 28 11.24 -16.94 -12.33
N PRO A 29 11.77 -16.11 -13.25
CA PRO A 29 11.26 -14.77 -13.52
C PRO A 29 9.81 -14.76 -14.01
N ARG A 30 9.41 -15.73 -14.84
CA ARG A 30 8.04 -15.82 -15.38
C ARG A 30 7.03 -16.17 -14.28
N LYS A 31 7.35 -17.13 -13.41
CA LYS A 31 6.51 -17.50 -12.25
C LYS A 31 6.46 -16.40 -11.18
N LEU A 32 7.59 -15.73 -10.91
CA LEU A 32 7.63 -14.56 -10.01
C LEU A 32 6.83 -13.40 -10.57
N MET A 33 6.84 -13.20 -11.88
CA MET A 33 6.06 -12.12 -12.49
C MET A 33 4.56 -12.44 -12.56
N GLU A 34 4.18 -13.69 -12.82
CA GLU A 34 2.76 -14.12 -12.70
C GLU A 34 2.25 -13.99 -11.26
N ALA A 35 3.10 -14.21 -10.26
CA ALA A 35 2.79 -13.92 -8.86
C ALA A 35 2.73 -12.41 -8.57
N SER A 36 3.71 -11.64 -9.06
CA SER A 36 3.84 -10.18 -8.87
C SER A 36 2.67 -9.41 -9.51
N VAL A 37 2.22 -9.79 -10.72
CA VAL A 37 1.03 -9.21 -11.37
C VAL A 37 -0.25 -9.47 -10.54
N ARG A 38 -0.30 -10.55 -9.75
CA ARG A 38 -1.43 -10.92 -8.88
C ARG A 38 -1.39 -10.26 -7.49
N THR A 39 -0.22 -9.86 -6.99
CA THR A 39 -0.05 -9.34 -5.61
C THR A 39 -0.21 -7.83 -5.46
N GLY A 40 -0.85 -7.13 -6.41
CA GLY A 40 -1.29 -5.75 -6.20
C GLY A 40 -0.18 -4.67 -6.07
N GLY A 41 0.89 -4.76 -6.86
CA GLY A 41 1.94 -3.72 -6.87
C GLY A 41 1.44 -2.34 -7.26
N GLN A 42 2.07 -1.30 -6.73
CA GLN A 42 1.71 0.09 -7.01
C GLN A 42 2.00 0.43 -8.47
N HIS A 43 0.97 0.83 -9.20
CA HIS A 43 1.13 1.23 -10.60
C HIS A 43 1.79 2.61 -10.69
N LEU A 44 2.99 2.66 -11.29
CA LEU A 44 3.74 3.91 -11.42
C LEU A 44 3.49 4.61 -12.74
N LEU A 45 3.51 3.87 -13.84
CA LEU A 45 3.46 4.42 -15.20
C LEU A 45 2.88 3.41 -16.18
N LYS A 46 2.01 3.87 -17.08
CA LYS A 46 1.61 3.17 -18.31
C LYS A 46 1.84 4.14 -19.46
N ALA A 47 2.62 3.74 -20.45
CA ALA A 47 3.00 4.62 -21.55
C ALA A 47 3.14 3.84 -22.87
N GLY A 48 2.69 4.44 -23.96
CA GLY A 48 3.02 3.96 -25.30
C GLY A 48 4.49 4.23 -25.63
N ARG A 49 5.21 3.21 -26.11
CA ARG A 49 6.61 3.33 -26.53
C ARG A 49 6.92 2.42 -27.70
N ARG A 50 7.64 2.96 -28.70
CA ARG A 50 8.31 2.16 -29.73
C ARG A 50 9.60 1.58 -29.15
N VAL A 51 9.60 0.28 -28.82
CA VAL A 51 10.75 -0.42 -28.23
C VAL A 51 11.67 -0.90 -29.35
N PRO A 52 12.96 -0.51 -29.36
CA PRO A 52 13.92 -0.94 -30.38
C PRO A 52 14.19 -2.44 -30.27
N GLY A 53 14.32 -3.13 -31.40
CA GLY A 53 14.63 -4.55 -31.50
C GLY A 53 15.82 -4.86 -32.40
N PRO A 54 16.22 -6.14 -32.52
CA PRO A 54 17.34 -6.55 -33.34
C PRO A 54 17.08 -6.27 -34.83
N GLY A 55 18.14 -5.95 -35.59
CA GLY A 55 18.05 -5.72 -37.03
C GLY A 55 17.33 -4.42 -37.44
N GLY A 56 17.22 -3.43 -36.52
CA GLY A 56 16.52 -2.17 -36.79
C GLY A 56 15.00 -2.27 -36.75
N MET A 57 14.45 -3.44 -36.41
CA MET A 57 13.02 -3.59 -36.15
C MET A 57 12.65 -2.88 -34.85
N SER A 58 11.39 -2.46 -34.73
CA SER A 58 10.88 -1.85 -33.50
C SER A 58 9.43 -2.24 -33.31
N ALA A 59 9.04 -2.57 -32.08
CA ALA A 59 7.65 -2.90 -31.75
C ALA A 59 6.98 -1.68 -31.09
N LEU A 60 5.77 -1.33 -31.52
CA LEU A 60 4.97 -0.34 -30.80
C LEU A 60 4.29 -1.04 -29.62
N CYS A 61 4.68 -0.67 -28.40
CA CYS A 61 4.23 -1.33 -27.19
C CYS A 61 3.51 -0.38 -26.24
N VAL A 62 2.51 -0.87 -25.52
CA VAL A 62 2.05 -0.27 -24.26
C VAL A 62 2.89 -0.87 -23.14
N VAL A 63 3.72 -0.05 -22.52
CA VAL A 63 4.61 -0.46 -21.42
C VAL A 63 3.99 -0.02 -20.09
N SER A 64 3.81 -0.96 -19.17
CA SER A 64 3.41 -0.68 -17.79
C SER A 64 4.54 -0.99 -16.82
N VAL A 65 4.70 -0.15 -15.81
CA VAL A 65 5.69 -0.29 -14.73
C VAL A 65 4.96 -0.31 -13.40
N ARG A 66 5.10 -1.40 -12.66
CA ARG A 66 4.57 -1.56 -11.31
C ARG A 66 5.71 -1.71 -10.31
N GLU A 67 5.61 -1.01 -9.20
CA GLU A 67 6.53 -1.09 -8.07
C GLU A 67 6.03 -2.12 -7.07
N HIS A 68 6.95 -2.96 -6.59
CA HIS A 68 6.69 -3.97 -5.58
C HIS A 68 7.70 -3.83 -4.45
N SER A 69 7.21 -3.72 -3.21
CA SER A 69 8.02 -3.61 -2.00
C SER A 69 8.50 -4.96 -1.47
N ASP A 70 7.75 -6.04 -1.72
CA ASP A 70 7.94 -7.34 -1.07
C ASP A 70 8.11 -8.49 -2.07
N PRO A 71 8.99 -9.49 -1.79
CA PRO A 71 9.92 -9.57 -0.66
C PRO A 71 11.18 -8.69 -0.81
N TYR A 72 11.37 -8.07 -1.98
CA TYR A 72 12.46 -7.13 -2.28
C TYR A 72 11.93 -6.01 -3.18
N PHE A 73 12.55 -4.84 -3.13
CA PHE A 73 12.20 -3.71 -3.98
C PHE A 73 12.51 -4.00 -5.46
N HIS A 74 11.47 -4.13 -6.29
CA HIS A 74 11.60 -4.39 -7.72
C HIS A 74 10.51 -3.71 -8.55
N PHE A 75 10.78 -3.55 -9.85
CA PHE A 75 9.81 -3.07 -10.83
C PHE A 75 9.41 -4.21 -11.76
N ALA A 76 8.12 -4.52 -11.80
CA ALA A 76 7.54 -5.37 -12.82
C ALA A 76 7.22 -4.50 -14.05
N ILE A 77 7.92 -4.75 -15.15
CA ILE A 77 7.78 -4.04 -16.42
C ILE A 77 7.13 -4.99 -17.43
N MET A 78 6.03 -4.56 -18.03
CA MET A 78 5.27 -5.35 -19.01
C MET A 78 5.10 -4.54 -20.27
N ALA A 79 5.69 -4.99 -21.39
CA ALA A 79 5.50 -4.40 -22.71
C ALA A 79 4.53 -5.25 -23.53
N HIS A 80 3.38 -4.69 -23.89
CA HIS A 80 2.38 -5.32 -24.75
C HIS A 80 2.43 -4.72 -26.15
N GLU A 81 2.72 -5.52 -27.16
CA GLU A 81 2.74 -5.04 -28.55
C GLU A 81 1.32 -4.75 -29.04
N VAL A 82 1.14 -3.56 -29.61
CA VAL A 82 -0.11 -3.12 -30.22
C VAL A 82 -0.33 -3.89 -31.52
N GLY A 83 -1.48 -4.57 -31.65
CA GLY A 83 -1.91 -5.26 -32.87
C GLY A 83 -1.43 -6.71 -33.02
N ALA A 84 -0.27 -7.08 -32.48
CA ALA A 84 0.27 -8.44 -32.60
C ALA A 84 -0.04 -9.35 -31.38
N GLY A 85 -0.52 -8.76 -30.26
CA GLY A 85 -0.84 -9.50 -29.03
C GLY A 85 0.36 -10.11 -28.31
N ARG A 86 1.59 -9.87 -28.77
CA ARG A 86 2.82 -10.32 -28.10
C ARG A 86 3.02 -9.50 -26.83
N CYS A 87 3.53 -10.14 -25.78
CA CYS A 87 3.88 -9.46 -24.54
C CYS A 87 5.27 -9.90 -24.06
N TRP A 88 6.03 -8.94 -23.56
CA TRP A 88 7.36 -9.17 -23.04
C TRP A 88 7.47 -8.75 -21.58
N PRO A 89 7.52 -9.72 -20.67
CA PRO A 89 7.74 -9.47 -19.26
C PRO A 89 9.21 -9.16 -18.95
N PHE A 90 9.46 -8.20 -18.07
CA PHE A 90 10.78 -7.94 -17.50
C PHE A 90 10.68 -7.53 -16.02
N LEU A 91 11.47 -8.18 -15.18
CA LEU A 91 11.56 -7.86 -13.75
C LEU A 91 12.87 -7.10 -13.51
N ALA A 92 12.78 -5.80 -13.22
CA ALA A 92 13.93 -4.98 -12.92
C ALA A 92 14.10 -4.86 -11.40
N ASP A 93 15.08 -5.54 -10.83
CA ASP A 93 15.48 -5.27 -9.44
C ASP A 93 16.29 -3.97 -9.33
N SER A 94 16.59 -3.56 -8.11
CA SER A 94 17.40 -2.37 -7.83
C SER A 94 18.79 -2.38 -8.49
N LEU A 95 19.37 -3.57 -8.74
CA LEU A 95 20.65 -3.72 -9.41
C LEU A 95 20.52 -3.47 -10.91
N HIS A 96 19.50 -4.00 -11.57
CA HIS A 96 19.21 -3.74 -12.98
C HIS A 96 18.96 -2.24 -13.22
N VAL A 97 18.18 -1.61 -12.33
CA VAL A 97 17.95 -0.17 -12.38
C VAL A 97 19.26 0.61 -12.25
N PHE A 98 20.11 0.23 -11.28
CA PHE A 98 21.37 0.92 -11.07
C PHE A 98 22.37 0.73 -12.21
N ARG A 99 22.48 -0.47 -12.78
CA ARG A 99 23.34 -0.74 -13.95
C ARG A 99 22.92 0.06 -15.18
N SER A 100 21.62 0.10 -15.44
CA SER A 100 21.06 0.68 -16.66
C SER A 100 20.96 2.20 -16.58
N LEU A 101 20.63 2.76 -15.41
CA LEU A 101 20.37 4.20 -15.24
C LEU A 101 21.46 4.94 -14.47
N ARG A 102 22.45 4.23 -13.90
CA ARG A 102 23.44 4.77 -12.94
C ARG A 102 22.80 5.53 -11.77
N SER A 103 21.52 5.28 -11.51
CA SER A 103 20.70 5.99 -10.55
C SER A 103 20.29 5.03 -9.44
N ARG A 104 20.60 5.37 -8.19
CA ARG A 104 20.14 4.60 -7.03
C ARG A 104 18.69 4.95 -6.75
N VAL A 105 17.86 3.92 -6.61
CA VAL A 105 16.49 4.11 -6.13
C VAL A 105 16.56 4.39 -4.63
N SER A 106 16.40 5.66 -4.24
CA SER A 106 16.19 5.99 -2.83
C SER A 106 14.73 5.66 -2.47
N LEU A 107 14.55 4.82 -1.44
CA LEU A 107 13.25 4.38 -0.92
C LEU A 107 12.41 5.56 -0.36
N GLU A 108 13.05 6.67 -0.02
CA GLU A 108 12.43 7.86 0.58
C GLU A 108 11.88 8.87 -0.46
N ARG A 109 11.90 8.52 -1.75
CA ARG A 109 11.50 9.46 -2.80
C ARG A 109 9.98 9.62 -2.91
N ASP A 110 9.60 10.90 -3.01
CA ASP A 110 8.31 11.44 -3.46
C ASP A 110 7.78 10.69 -4.71
N VAL A 111 6.46 10.56 -4.82
CA VAL A 111 5.73 9.90 -5.91
C VAL A 111 6.18 10.41 -7.28
N VAL A 112 6.49 11.71 -7.38
CA VAL A 112 7.02 12.35 -8.60
C VAL A 112 8.34 11.73 -9.05
N ALA A 113 9.27 11.51 -8.13
CA ALA A 113 10.59 10.95 -8.46
C ALA A 113 10.51 9.45 -8.77
N ARG A 114 9.53 8.73 -8.21
CA ARG A 114 9.26 7.33 -8.57
C ARG A 114 8.68 7.21 -9.99
N ARG A 115 7.78 8.11 -10.36
CA ARG A 115 7.28 8.20 -11.74
C ARG A 115 8.37 8.58 -12.75
N GLU A 116 9.25 9.50 -12.40
CA GLU A 116 10.38 9.85 -13.27
C GLU A 116 11.35 8.65 -13.44
N LEU A 117 11.60 7.90 -12.38
CA LEU A 117 12.37 6.66 -12.48
C LEU A 117 11.69 5.64 -13.40
N ALA A 118 10.37 5.44 -13.26
CA ALA A 118 9.59 4.57 -14.15
C ALA A 118 9.68 5.05 -15.61
N ARG A 119 9.68 6.36 -15.86
CA ARG A 119 9.87 6.95 -17.19
C ARG A 119 11.25 6.62 -17.77
N LEU A 120 12.31 6.75 -16.98
CA LEU A 120 13.69 6.41 -17.39
C LEU A 120 13.85 4.91 -17.65
N LEU A 121 13.22 4.05 -16.84
CA LEU A 121 13.16 2.61 -17.07
C LEU A 121 12.47 2.33 -18.40
N VAL A 122 11.28 2.91 -18.62
CA VAL A 122 10.54 2.78 -19.87
C VAL A 122 11.38 3.24 -21.04
N GLN A 123 12.21 4.29 -20.93
CA GLN A 123 13.12 4.78 -21.98
C GLN A 123 14.37 3.92 -22.23
N SER A 124 14.75 3.08 -21.28
CA SER A 124 15.95 2.25 -21.40
C SER A 124 15.65 0.85 -21.93
N LEU A 125 14.37 0.49 -22.12
CA LEU A 125 13.99 -0.83 -22.63
C LEU A 125 14.42 -1.03 -24.09
N VAL A 126 14.92 -2.23 -24.38
CA VAL A 126 15.21 -2.74 -25.72
C VAL A 126 14.77 -4.20 -25.80
N LEU A 127 14.41 -4.64 -27.01
CA LEU A 127 14.15 -6.04 -27.33
C LEU A 127 15.45 -6.64 -27.88
N VAL A 128 15.84 -7.78 -27.33
CA VAL A 128 17.03 -8.54 -27.75
C VAL A 128 16.59 -9.92 -28.18
N ASP A 129 17.25 -10.48 -29.20
CA ASP A 129 17.04 -11.87 -29.61
C ASP A 129 17.49 -12.80 -28.48
N SER A 130 16.59 -13.64 -27.99
CA SER A 130 16.87 -14.64 -26.97
C SER A 130 17.74 -15.80 -27.48
N GLY A 131 18.05 -15.82 -28.79
CA GLY A 131 18.75 -16.92 -29.47
C GLY A 131 17.86 -18.12 -29.73
N ARG A 132 16.57 -18.07 -29.34
CA ARG A 132 15.55 -19.12 -29.58
C ARG A 132 14.55 -18.73 -30.67
N GLY A 133 14.78 -17.61 -31.36
CA GLY A 133 13.82 -17.04 -32.32
C GLY A 133 12.73 -16.18 -31.67
N ASP A 134 12.75 -16.03 -30.33
CA ASP A 134 11.87 -15.14 -29.59
C ASP A 134 12.62 -13.88 -29.13
N TRP A 135 11.90 -12.78 -28.97
CA TRP A 135 12.46 -11.54 -28.41
C TRP A 135 12.26 -11.49 -26.89
N GLN A 136 13.23 -10.92 -26.19
CA GLN A 136 13.17 -10.67 -24.76
C GLN A 136 13.34 -9.18 -24.48
N LEU A 137 12.54 -8.64 -23.56
CA LEU A 137 12.67 -7.27 -23.08
C LEU A 137 13.81 -7.21 -22.05
N VAL A 138 14.74 -6.28 -22.24
CA VAL A 138 15.84 -6.00 -21.32
C VAL A 138 16.05 -4.50 -21.19
N LEU A 139 16.76 -4.05 -20.16
CA LEU A 139 17.25 -2.67 -20.08
C LEU A 139 18.59 -2.56 -20.81
N ALA A 140 18.74 -1.53 -21.64
CA ALA A 140 20.01 -1.19 -22.26
C ALA A 140 20.98 -0.68 -21.19
N ASP A 141 22.20 -1.24 -21.15
CA ASP A 141 23.26 -0.74 -20.29
C ASP A 141 23.65 0.69 -20.71
N ALA A 142 23.87 1.57 -19.74
CA ALA A 142 24.32 2.95 -20.00
C ALA A 142 25.73 3.03 -20.63
N ARG A 143 26.47 1.92 -20.69
CA ARG A 143 27.80 1.91 -21.32
C ARG A 143 27.68 1.70 -22.82
N PRO A 144 28.32 2.52 -23.66
CA PRO A 144 28.72 2.04 -24.96
C PRO A 144 29.68 0.87 -24.73
N LYS A 145 29.32 -0.33 -25.21
CA LYS A 145 30.30 -1.42 -25.30
C LYS A 145 31.47 -0.88 -26.11
N PRO A 146 32.73 -0.95 -25.63
CA PRO A 146 33.85 -0.65 -26.50
C PRO A 146 33.72 -1.55 -27.72
N ASN A 147 33.80 -0.98 -28.93
CA ASN A 147 33.74 -1.73 -30.17
C ASN A 147 34.77 -2.86 -30.11
N GLU A 148 34.32 -4.10 -29.94
CA GLU A 148 35.17 -5.29 -29.97
C GLU A 148 35.58 -5.68 -31.40
N GLU A 149 35.09 -4.94 -32.40
CA GLU A 149 35.55 -5.04 -33.79
C GLU A 149 36.48 -3.85 -34.11
N GLU A 150 37.71 -4.19 -34.52
CA GLU A 150 38.85 -3.31 -34.87
C GLU A 150 39.78 -2.84 -33.73
N VAL A 151 40.48 -3.76 -33.07
CA VAL A 151 41.86 -3.52 -32.63
C VAL A 151 42.75 -4.66 -33.12
N GLU A 152 43.26 -4.54 -34.35
CA GLU A 152 44.45 -5.29 -34.76
C GLU A 152 45.64 -4.90 -33.86
N PRO A 153 46.54 -5.84 -33.51
CA PRO A 153 47.65 -5.56 -32.62
C PRO A 153 48.73 -4.77 -33.38
N THR A 154 48.59 -3.45 -33.46
CA THR A 154 49.70 -2.58 -33.85
C THR A 154 50.61 -2.39 -32.65
N THR A 155 51.84 -2.84 -32.84
CA THR A 155 52.97 -2.75 -31.92
C THR A 155 53.12 -1.30 -31.41
N PRO A 156 53.20 -1.04 -30.09
CA PRO A 156 53.32 0.32 -29.61
C PRO A 156 54.72 0.85 -29.90
N GLN A 157 54.82 1.80 -30.83
CA GLN A 157 55.97 2.69 -30.89
C GLN A 157 55.92 3.59 -29.65
N ALA A 158 56.78 3.26 -28.70
CA ALA A 158 57.10 4.08 -27.54
C ALA A 158 57.41 5.52 -27.94
N ARG A 159 56.55 6.47 -27.55
CA ARG A 159 56.92 7.86 -27.33
C ARG A 159 56.23 8.41 -26.08
N ASP A 160 57.08 8.75 -25.11
CA ASP A 160 56.94 9.77 -24.07
C ASP A 160 55.97 9.54 -22.90
N LEU A 161 56.20 8.45 -22.15
CA LEU A 161 55.97 8.41 -20.69
C LEU A 161 57.22 7.99 -19.88
N SER A 162 58.41 8.04 -20.49
CA SER A 162 59.66 7.54 -19.91
C SER A 162 60.35 8.46 -18.90
N ILE A 163 59.61 9.31 -18.16
CA ILE A 163 60.19 10.20 -17.13
C ILE A 163 59.93 9.70 -15.70
N VAL A 164 59.06 8.71 -15.48
CA VAL A 164 58.80 8.18 -14.12
C VAL A 164 59.60 6.90 -13.80
N ASP A 165 60.21 6.27 -14.80
CA ASP A 165 60.68 4.88 -14.68
C ASP A 165 62.17 4.71 -14.29
N ARG A 166 62.79 5.69 -13.60
CA ARG A 166 64.23 5.61 -13.26
C ARG A 166 64.66 5.90 -11.82
N THR A 167 63.74 6.04 -10.86
CA THR A 167 64.14 6.19 -9.44
C THR A 167 63.44 5.28 -8.43
N CYS A 168 62.49 4.42 -8.83
CA CYS A 168 61.85 3.44 -7.93
C CYS A 168 61.97 1.98 -8.41
N SER A 169 63.09 1.65 -9.07
CA SER A 169 63.47 0.28 -9.43
C SER A 169 63.99 -0.50 -8.20
N SER A 170 63.15 -0.69 -7.18
CA SER A 170 63.39 -1.67 -6.13
C SER A 170 62.08 -2.33 -5.71
N HIS A 171 61.79 -3.48 -6.33
CA HIS A 171 61.05 -4.62 -5.77
C HIS A 171 59.80 -4.38 -4.90
N TYR A 172 58.94 -3.41 -5.21
CA TYR A 172 57.56 -3.43 -4.70
C TYR A 172 56.69 -4.32 -5.59
N THR A 173 56.59 -5.61 -5.25
CA THR A 173 55.55 -6.47 -5.84
C THR A 173 54.21 -6.13 -5.19
N TYR A 174 53.31 -5.47 -5.92
CA TYR A 174 51.92 -5.17 -5.53
C TYR A 174 51.02 -6.42 -5.60
N SER A 175 51.36 -7.48 -4.86
CA SER A 175 50.82 -8.82 -5.08
C SER A 175 49.34 -9.03 -4.72
N LEU A 176 48.63 -8.03 -4.17
CA LEU A 176 47.26 -8.18 -3.64
C LEU A 176 46.37 -6.94 -3.88
N GLN A 177 46.41 -6.36 -5.09
CA GLN A 177 45.47 -5.31 -5.48
C GLN A 177 44.31 -5.88 -6.33
N ASP A 178 43.12 -5.31 -6.18
CA ASP A 178 41.90 -5.72 -6.90
C ASP A 178 41.81 -5.14 -8.33
N LEU A 179 42.56 -4.06 -8.61
CA LEU A 179 42.70 -3.38 -9.90
C LEU A 179 44.19 -3.17 -10.22
N THR A 180 44.52 -3.16 -11.50
CA THR A 180 45.83 -2.68 -11.99
C THR A 180 46.00 -1.18 -11.75
N GLN A 181 47.24 -0.68 -11.84
CA GLN A 181 47.52 0.75 -11.67
C GLN A 181 46.79 1.59 -12.73
N GLU A 182 46.73 1.14 -13.98
CA GLU A 182 46.02 1.83 -15.05
C GLU A 182 44.50 1.84 -14.82
N GLU A 183 43.91 0.73 -14.38
CA GLU A 183 42.48 0.65 -14.07
C GLU A 183 42.10 1.53 -12.87
N ALA A 184 42.88 1.49 -11.79
CA ALA A 184 42.66 2.35 -10.63
C ALA A 184 42.77 3.83 -10.99
N ALA A 185 43.74 4.20 -11.83
CA ALA A 185 43.89 5.57 -12.33
C ALA A 185 42.70 6.00 -13.21
N ARG A 186 42.13 5.10 -14.03
CA ARG A 186 40.90 5.39 -14.80
C ARG A 186 39.70 5.59 -13.87
N PHE A 187 39.48 4.72 -12.89
CA PHE A 187 38.40 4.87 -11.92
C PHE A 187 38.45 6.21 -11.18
N VAL A 188 39.64 6.68 -10.80
CA VAL A 188 39.83 7.97 -10.13
C VAL A 188 39.53 9.17 -11.05
N ARG A 189 39.69 9.03 -12.37
CA ARG A 189 39.45 10.11 -13.35
C ARG A 189 38.03 10.13 -13.93
N ASP A 190 37.49 8.97 -14.24
CA ASP A 190 36.37 8.83 -15.18
C ASP A 190 35.03 8.52 -14.47
N GLU A 191 35.06 8.05 -13.21
CA GLU A 191 33.90 7.54 -12.47
C GLU A 191 33.55 8.42 -11.24
N GLU A 192 33.60 9.75 -11.39
CA GLU A 192 33.26 10.68 -10.29
C GLU A 192 31.81 10.50 -9.81
N ASP A 193 30.88 10.15 -10.70
CA ASP A 193 29.46 9.95 -10.39
C ASP A 193 29.20 8.73 -9.48
N LEU A 194 30.14 7.78 -9.45
CA LEU A 194 30.08 6.59 -8.58
C LEU A 194 30.81 6.79 -7.24
N CYS A 195 31.48 7.93 -7.05
CA CYS A 195 32.27 8.23 -5.86
C CYS A 195 31.36 8.63 -4.69
N LEU A 196 31.32 7.77 -3.67
CA LEU A 196 30.50 7.94 -2.48
C LEU A 196 31.18 8.76 -1.40
N LEU A 197 32.50 8.59 -1.30
CA LEU A 197 33.35 9.21 -0.29
C LEU A 197 34.66 9.60 -0.94
N ASN A 198 35.11 10.83 -0.67
CA ASN A 198 36.42 11.33 -1.02
C ASN A 198 37.04 12.02 0.21
N GLY A 199 38.22 11.58 0.64
CA GLY A 199 38.88 12.17 1.80
C GLY A 199 40.37 11.87 1.84
N THR A 200 41.13 12.71 2.53
CA THR A 200 42.56 12.50 2.75
C THR A 200 42.79 11.79 4.08
N ARG A 201 43.72 10.85 4.12
CA ARG A 201 44.09 10.16 5.36
C ARG A 201 45.59 9.91 5.44
N THR A 202 46.17 10.23 6.60
CA THR A 202 47.56 9.90 6.90
C THR A 202 47.69 8.40 7.23
N LEU A 203 48.27 7.61 6.32
CA LEU A 203 48.55 6.19 6.51
C LEU A 203 50.06 5.97 6.45
N GLY A 204 50.64 5.26 7.42
CA GLY A 204 52.09 5.07 7.48
C GLY A 204 52.92 6.37 7.55
N GLY A 205 52.31 7.49 7.95
CA GLY A 205 52.95 8.82 7.97
C GLY A 205 52.89 9.59 6.65
N VAL A 206 52.17 9.09 5.64
CA VAL A 206 51.96 9.74 4.35
C VAL A 206 50.49 10.09 4.17
N ASP A 207 50.21 11.31 3.70
CA ASP A 207 48.84 11.74 3.39
C ASP A 207 48.41 11.19 2.03
N LEU A 208 47.40 10.32 2.06
CA LEU A 208 46.90 9.62 0.88
C LEU A 208 45.47 10.05 0.56
N ASP A 209 45.15 10.13 -0.72
CA ASP A 209 43.80 10.42 -1.24
C ASP A 209 42.98 9.14 -1.29
N VAL A 210 41.97 9.02 -0.43
CA VAL A 210 41.10 7.84 -0.29
C VAL A 210 39.76 8.13 -0.96
N ARG A 211 39.41 7.32 -1.96
CA ARG A 211 38.12 7.36 -2.63
C ARG A 211 37.40 6.02 -2.49
N VAL A 212 36.11 6.07 -2.18
CA VAL A 212 35.26 4.88 -2.09
C VAL A 212 34.16 4.98 -3.13
N PHE A 213 34.18 4.03 -4.06
CA PHE A 213 33.23 3.91 -5.15
C PHE A 213 32.23 2.80 -4.88
N ASP A 214 31.07 2.93 -5.51
CA ASP A 214 30.11 1.85 -5.67
C ASP A 214 30.50 0.98 -6.87
N ASP A 215 30.68 -0.35 -6.70
CA ASP A 215 31.17 -1.25 -7.76
C ASP A 215 30.06 -2.23 -8.23
N PRO A 216 29.20 -1.83 -9.19
CA PRO A 216 28.05 -2.64 -9.62
C PRO A 216 28.37 -3.73 -10.65
N ASP A 217 29.56 -3.71 -11.24
CA ASP A 217 29.89 -4.51 -12.42
C ASP A 217 30.36 -5.92 -12.08
N LYS A 218 30.66 -6.19 -10.80
CA LYS A 218 31.18 -7.50 -10.42
C LYS A 218 30.04 -8.53 -10.25
N SER A 219 30.25 -9.74 -10.77
CA SER A 219 29.29 -10.85 -10.69
C SER A 219 28.94 -11.27 -9.25
N SER A 220 29.80 -10.95 -8.27
CA SER A 220 29.53 -11.22 -6.84
C SER A 220 28.45 -10.33 -6.23
N VAL A 221 27.96 -9.31 -6.96
CA VAL A 221 26.95 -8.36 -6.48
C VAL A 221 25.59 -9.02 -6.22
N LEU A 222 25.29 -10.16 -6.86
CA LEU A 222 24.02 -10.89 -6.68
C LEU A 222 23.76 -11.37 -5.24
N LEU A 223 24.79 -11.39 -4.37
CA LEU A 223 24.70 -11.94 -3.01
C LEU A 223 25.13 -10.95 -1.91
N SER A 224 25.37 -9.67 -2.21
CA SER A 224 25.85 -8.68 -1.23
C SER A 224 25.16 -7.34 -1.42
N VAL A 225 24.63 -6.79 -0.32
CA VAL A 225 23.92 -5.50 -0.26
C VAL A 225 24.90 -4.34 -0.44
N ILE A 226 26.14 -4.50 0.05
CA ILE A 226 27.21 -3.51 -0.06
C ILE A 226 28.32 -4.09 -0.92
N ASN A 227 28.65 -3.39 -2.01
CA ASN A 227 29.79 -3.69 -2.89
C ASN A 227 30.56 -2.40 -3.16
N LEU A 228 31.62 -2.19 -2.40
CA LEU A 228 32.42 -0.97 -2.46
C LEU A 228 33.79 -1.28 -3.06
N LEU A 229 34.30 -0.38 -3.87
CA LEU A 229 35.68 -0.36 -4.33
C LEU A 229 36.39 0.80 -3.62
N VAL A 230 37.37 0.49 -2.79
CA VAL A 230 38.22 1.49 -2.15
C VAL A 230 39.47 1.65 -3.00
N VAL A 231 39.74 2.88 -3.45
CA VAL A 231 40.97 3.25 -4.16
C VAL A 231 41.69 4.32 -3.34
N VAL A 232 42.95 4.07 -3.02
CA VAL A 232 43.84 4.99 -2.31
C VAL A 232 44.94 5.41 -3.25
N ARG A 233 45.12 6.71 -3.44
CA ARG A 233 46.16 7.30 -4.28
C ARG A 233 47.19 7.97 -3.39
N ASP A 234 48.45 7.60 -3.60
CA ASP A 234 49.60 8.37 -3.11
C ASP A 234 49.89 9.51 -4.09
N PRO A 235 49.63 10.78 -3.71
CA PRO A 235 49.86 11.91 -4.61
C PRO A 235 51.34 12.18 -4.87
N THR A 236 52.23 11.73 -3.97
CA THR A 236 53.68 11.98 -4.04
C THR A 236 54.32 11.12 -5.11
N TRP A 237 53.95 9.83 -5.14
CA TRP A 237 54.52 8.84 -6.05
C TRP A 237 53.58 8.49 -7.21
N ASN A 238 52.36 9.03 -7.19
CA ASN A 238 51.28 8.70 -8.11
C ASN A 238 51.00 7.19 -8.20
N LEU A 239 51.07 6.52 -7.04
CA LEU A 239 50.78 5.10 -6.87
C LEU A 239 49.33 4.92 -6.41
N TYR A 240 48.71 3.82 -6.83
CA TYR A 240 47.35 3.48 -6.48
C TYR A 240 47.32 2.18 -5.69
N PHE A 241 46.41 2.09 -4.73
CA PHE A 241 46.09 0.88 -3.98
C PHE A 241 44.59 0.65 -4.09
N SER A 242 44.16 -0.57 -4.36
CA SER A 242 42.74 -0.87 -4.54
C SER A 242 42.35 -2.15 -3.82
N THR A 243 41.18 -2.12 -3.16
CA THR A 243 40.57 -3.32 -2.58
C THR A 243 39.05 -3.24 -2.69
N ARG A 244 38.43 -4.37 -2.98
CA ARG A 244 36.98 -4.53 -2.99
C ARG A 244 36.49 -5.01 -1.64
N VAL A 245 35.41 -4.40 -1.19
CA VAL A 245 34.84 -4.58 0.13
C VAL A 245 33.37 -4.93 -0.05
N ASN A 246 33.01 -6.16 0.31
CA ASN A 246 31.63 -6.65 0.29
C ASN A 246 31.14 -6.97 1.71
N ASP A 247 29.85 -7.29 1.85
CA ASP A 247 29.24 -7.66 3.14
C ASP A 247 30.06 -8.69 3.91
N LYS A 248 30.60 -9.70 3.23
CA LYS A 248 31.40 -10.76 3.86
C LYS A 248 32.71 -10.23 4.43
N ARG A 249 33.45 -9.41 3.67
CA ARG A 249 34.70 -8.77 4.15
C ARG A 249 34.42 -7.74 5.24
N LEU A 250 33.31 -7.00 5.14
CA LEU A 250 32.91 -6.04 6.17
C LEU A 250 32.52 -6.75 7.48
N LYS A 251 31.73 -7.84 7.43
CA LYS A 251 31.39 -8.64 8.62
C LYS A 251 32.61 -9.19 9.35
N GLN A 252 33.73 -9.38 8.65
CA GLN A 252 35.00 -9.80 9.25
C GLN A 252 35.80 -8.63 9.85
N ALA A 253 35.59 -7.42 9.34
CA ALA A 253 36.29 -6.21 9.78
C ALA A 253 35.51 -5.39 10.83
N LEU A 254 34.19 -5.58 10.92
CA LEU A 254 33.30 -4.94 11.89
C LEU A 254 33.14 -5.81 13.13
N THR A 255 32.99 -5.19 14.29
CA THR A 255 32.61 -5.91 15.51
C THR A 255 31.18 -6.43 15.43
N ALA A 256 30.79 -7.33 16.33
CA ALA A 256 29.42 -7.84 16.38
C ALA A 256 28.37 -6.72 16.53
N GLU A 257 28.69 -5.71 17.33
CA GLU A 257 27.86 -4.51 17.59
C GLU A 257 27.75 -3.61 16.35
N GLU A 258 28.82 -3.53 15.56
CA GLU A 258 28.89 -2.71 14.34
C GLU A 258 28.22 -3.35 13.12
N ASN A 259 27.75 -4.60 13.21
CA ASN A 259 27.06 -5.25 12.09
C ASN A 259 25.79 -4.50 11.65
N THR A 260 25.21 -3.69 12.53
CA THR A 260 24.10 -2.78 12.21
C THR A 260 24.48 -1.73 11.16
N LEU A 261 25.77 -1.40 11.01
CA LEU A 261 26.28 -0.49 9.97
C LEU A 261 26.13 -1.04 8.55
N LEU A 262 25.95 -2.36 8.40
CA LEU A 262 25.69 -2.99 7.10
C LEU A 262 24.28 -2.74 6.57
N LEU A 263 23.40 -2.16 7.39
CA LEU A 263 22.08 -1.77 6.96
C LEU A 263 22.18 -0.55 6.02
N PRO A 264 21.41 -0.49 4.91
CA PRO A 264 21.47 0.60 3.93
C PRO A 264 21.31 2.01 4.53
N GLN A 265 20.51 2.13 5.59
CA GLN A 265 20.25 3.39 6.31
C GLN A 265 21.48 3.94 7.05
N ASN A 266 22.41 3.07 7.45
CA ASN A 266 23.60 3.44 8.23
C ASN A 266 24.82 3.70 7.33
N ARG A 267 24.60 3.91 6.02
CA ARG A 267 25.66 4.00 5.03
C ARG A 267 26.68 5.10 5.32
N THR A 268 26.24 6.27 5.76
CA THR A 268 27.15 7.38 6.11
C THR A 268 28.07 6.98 7.26
N ALA A 269 27.52 6.36 8.30
CA ALA A 269 28.29 5.86 9.44
C ALA A 269 29.24 4.72 9.03
N LEU A 270 28.82 3.82 8.13
CA LEU A 270 29.67 2.78 7.55
C LEU A 270 30.84 3.38 6.76
N LEU A 271 30.60 4.42 5.95
CA LEU A 271 31.64 5.11 5.18
C LEU A 271 32.61 5.85 6.11
N SER A 272 32.14 6.50 7.18
CA SER A 272 33.02 7.07 8.23
C SER A 272 33.87 5.98 8.89
N ARG A 273 33.25 4.83 9.23
CA ARG A 273 33.93 3.70 9.86
C ARG A 273 34.95 3.04 8.94
N LEU A 274 34.66 2.94 7.65
CA LEU A 274 35.59 2.49 6.62
C LEU A 274 36.76 3.47 6.48
N LEU A 275 36.47 4.76 6.35
CA LEU A 275 37.50 5.77 6.26
C LEU A 275 38.43 5.76 7.47
N ALA A 276 37.92 5.47 8.66
CA ALA A 276 38.67 5.37 9.91
C ALA A 276 39.44 4.04 10.09
N SER A 277 39.16 3.01 9.28
CA SER A 277 39.75 1.67 9.44
C SER A 277 40.70 1.24 8.35
N ILE A 278 40.70 1.91 7.19
CA ILE A 278 41.65 1.67 6.11
C ILE A 278 43.09 1.88 6.62
N ASP A 279 43.98 0.94 6.38
CA ASP A 279 45.39 1.05 6.74
C ASP A 279 46.26 0.40 5.67
N LEU A 280 47.53 0.81 5.59
CA LEU A 280 48.51 0.18 4.73
C LEU A 280 49.40 -0.72 5.58
N ARG A 281 49.36 -2.03 5.29
CA ARG A 281 50.26 -2.99 5.92
C ARG A 281 51.28 -3.49 4.94
N THR A 282 52.54 -3.45 5.35
CA THR A 282 53.63 -4.15 4.67
C THR A 282 53.46 -5.65 4.89
N THR A 283 53.16 -6.37 3.83
CA THR A 283 53.09 -7.83 3.79
C THR A 283 54.38 -8.39 3.22
N PHE A 284 54.80 -9.53 3.75
CA PHE A 284 55.93 -10.29 3.23
C PHE A 284 55.37 -11.48 2.45
N SER A 285 55.65 -11.53 1.15
CA SER A 285 55.31 -12.71 0.35
C SER A 285 56.18 -13.89 0.79
N ALA A 286 55.71 -15.12 0.53
CA ALA A 286 56.50 -16.33 0.77
C ALA A 286 57.83 -16.36 -0.03
N SER A 287 57.96 -15.52 -1.06
CA SER A 287 59.19 -15.33 -1.85
C SER A 287 60.15 -14.30 -1.25
N GLY A 288 59.85 -13.70 -0.09
CA GLY A 288 60.69 -12.69 0.57
C GLY A 288 60.55 -11.27 0.00
N ASN A 289 59.59 -11.03 -0.90
CA ASN A 289 59.31 -9.68 -1.38
C ASN A 289 58.41 -8.96 -0.38
N HIS A 290 58.70 -7.68 -0.15
CA HIS A 290 57.84 -6.81 0.64
C HIS A 290 56.88 -6.07 -0.31
N GLY A 291 55.60 -6.01 0.07
CA GLY A 291 54.58 -5.28 -0.67
C GLY A 291 53.58 -4.65 0.28
N GLU A 292 53.18 -3.42 0.00
CA GLU A 292 52.12 -2.74 0.75
C GLU A 292 50.75 -3.19 0.26
N MET A 293 49.86 -3.48 1.20
CA MET A 293 48.50 -3.91 0.94
C MET A 293 47.53 -3.07 1.77
N LEU A 294 46.41 -2.69 1.13
CA LEU A 294 45.32 -2.04 1.83
C LEU A 294 44.56 -3.05 2.69
N VAL A 295 44.44 -2.77 3.99
CA VAL A 295 43.75 -3.64 4.96
C VAL A 295 42.70 -2.82 5.71
N LEU A 296 41.58 -3.44 6.05
CA LEU A 296 40.60 -2.87 6.97
C LEU A 296 40.89 -3.33 8.39
N GLN A 297 41.17 -2.40 9.30
CA GLN A 297 41.42 -2.69 10.71
C GLN A 297 40.12 -3.06 11.45
N HIS A 298 40.21 -4.08 12.30
CA HIS A 298 39.10 -4.52 13.14
C HIS A 298 38.82 -3.54 14.30
N GLU A 299 39.87 -2.92 14.86
CA GLU A 299 39.73 -1.94 15.94
C GLU A 299 39.59 -0.52 15.37
N CYS A 300 38.54 0.20 15.77
CA CYS A 300 38.29 1.56 15.33
C CYS A 300 39.01 2.57 16.27
N PRO A 301 39.62 3.65 15.74
CA PRO A 301 39.98 4.79 16.58
C PRO A 301 38.73 5.37 17.25
N LYS A 302 38.87 5.83 18.51
CA LYS A 302 37.77 6.27 19.39
C LYS A 302 36.94 7.45 18.86
N VAL A 303 37.40 8.14 17.83
CA VAL A 303 36.73 9.30 17.24
C VAL A 303 36.57 9.04 15.74
N LEU A 304 35.31 8.97 15.30
CA LEU A 304 34.97 8.86 13.88
C LEU A 304 34.98 10.25 13.23
N PRO A 305 35.51 10.40 12.02
CA PRO A 305 35.43 11.64 11.28
C PRO A 305 33.97 11.95 10.90
N GLU A 306 33.51 13.17 11.20
CA GLU A 306 32.24 13.69 10.70
C GLU A 306 32.35 13.87 9.18
N LEU A 307 31.39 13.33 8.44
CA LEU A 307 31.33 13.45 6.98
C LEU A 307 30.19 14.39 6.58
N ARG A 308 30.44 15.27 5.61
CA ARG A 308 29.42 16.14 5.02
C ARG A 308 29.41 16.03 3.49
N PRO A 309 28.23 16.08 2.85
CA PRO A 309 28.15 16.09 1.39
C PRO A 309 28.70 17.40 0.82
N ASN A 310 29.49 17.31 -0.24
CA ASN A 310 29.93 18.46 -1.05
C ASN A 310 28.87 18.81 -2.13
N SER A 311 29.21 19.72 -3.05
CA SER A 311 28.30 20.13 -4.14
C SER A 311 27.95 19.03 -5.14
N SER A 312 28.73 17.95 -5.23
CA SER A 312 28.43 16.77 -6.06
C SER A 312 27.67 15.68 -5.29
N GLY A 313 27.38 15.89 -4.00
CA GLY A 313 26.77 14.88 -3.13
C GLY A 313 27.75 13.83 -2.58
N THR A 314 29.03 13.91 -2.96
CA THR A 314 30.10 13.06 -2.43
C THR A 314 30.42 13.46 -0.99
N LEU A 315 30.53 12.49 -0.09
CA LEU A 315 30.86 12.76 1.30
C LEU A 315 32.35 13.12 1.45
N VAL A 316 32.65 14.16 2.22
CA VAL A 316 34.02 14.63 2.51
C VAL A 316 34.17 14.81 4.03
N PRO A 317 35.34 14.47 4.62
CA PRO A 317 35.62 14.76 6.03
C PRO A 317 35.51 16.24 6.35
N VAL A 318 34.91 16.57 7.48
CA VAL A 318 34.93 17.93 8.01
C VAL A 318 36.26 18.14 8.71
N ASP A 319 37.11 19.02 8.15
CA ASP A 319 38.32 19.45 8.85
C ASP A 319 37.93 20.04 10.20
N PRO A 320 38.49 19.55 11.32
CA PRO A 320 38.33 20.19 12.61
C PRO A 320 39.03 21.54 12.54
N ARG A 321 38.29 22.59 12.17
CA ARG A 321 38.82 23.96 12.24
C ARG A 321 39.22 24.22 13.70
N PRO A 322 40.43 24.73 13.97
CA PRO A 322 40.77 25.16 15.30
C PRO A 322 39.79 26.28 15.68
N GLU A 323 38.98 26.05 16.70
CA GLU A 323 38.17 27.11 17.29
C GLU A 323 39.08 28.28 17.62
N SER A 324 38.68 29.46 17.15
CA SER A 324 39.39 30.72 17.36
C SER A 324 39.74 30.89 18.83
N VAL A 325 41.04 31.00 19.11
CA VAL A 325 41.59 31.32 20.43
C VAL A 325 40.95 32.61 20.91
N ASP A 326 40.05 32.49 21.88
CA ASP A 326 39.48 33.62 22.58
C ASP A 326 40.59 34.27 23.42
N SER A 327 40.83 35.54 23.15
CA SER A 327 41.96 36.31 23.67
C SER A 327 41.79 36.62 25.16
N LYS A 328 42.14 35.70 26.05
CA LYS A 328 42.61 36.02 27.41
C LYS A 328 43.73 35.05 27.78
N GLY A 329 44.92 35.62 27.86
CA GLY A 329 46.14 34.88 28.16
C GLY A 329 46.08 34.19 29.52
N ASP A 330 46.66 33.00 29.56
CA ASP A 330 47.73 32.72 30.49
C ASP A 330 48.74 31.77 29.80
N VAL A 331 49.99 32.23 29.78
CA VAL A 331 51.15 31.49 29.32
C VAL A 331 51.55 30.54 30.45
N LEU A 332 51.49 29.22 30.22
CA LEU A 332 52.35 28.28 30.94
C LEU A 332 52.91 27.24 29.96
N ALA A 333 54.23 27.16 30.00
CA ALA A 333 55.09 26.52 29.04
C ALA A 333 55.08 24.98 29.11
N LEU A 334 55.46 24.40 27.98
CA LEU A 334 55.89 23.02 27.76
C LEU A 334 56.88 22.52 28.82
N CYS A 335 56.69 21.28 29.30
CA CYS A 335 57.77 20.28 29.44
C CYS A 335 57.23 18.83 29.56
N PRO A 336 58.02 17.81 29.18
CA PRO A 336 57.61 16.46 28.73
C PRO A 336 57.62 15.39 29.86
N PRO A 337 57.29 14.10 29.59
CA PRO A 337 56.82 13.14 30.59
C PRO A 337 57.97 12.41 31.28
N ASP A 338 57.96 12.36 32.61
CA ASP A 338 58.61 11.32 33.43
C ASP A 338 58.22 11.55 34.90
N CYS A 339 57.33 10.73 35.44
CA CYS A 339 57.39 10.25 36.83
C CYS A 339 56.24 9.27 37.13
N ALA A 340 56.65 8.06 37.48
CA ALA A 340 55.80 6.99 38.01
C ALA A 340 55.41 7.22 39.49
N ILE A 341 54.49 6.36 39.95
CA ILE A 341 54.25 5.91 41.35
C ILE A 341 53.12 6.63 42.12
N SER A 342 51.95 5.99 42.24
CA SER A 342 51.54 5.17 43.40
C SER A 342 50.03 5.17 43.62
N LEU A 343 49.46 3.96 43.69
CA LEU A 343 48.19 3.69 44.36
C LEU A 343 48.22 4.12 45.83
N ARG A 344 47.13 4.72 46.30
CA ARG A 344 46.62 4.60 47.68
C ARG A 344 45.10 4.57 47.66
N THR A 345 44.56 3.44 48.07
CA THR A 345 43.20 3.26 48.57
C THR A 345 43.06 3.92 49.94
N VAL A 346 41.98 4.66 50.16
CA VAL A 346 41.41 4.95 51.49
C VAL A 346 39.89 4.99 51.36
N ASP A 347 39.23 4.13 52.13
CA ASP A 347 37.79 4.08 52.38
C ASP A 347 37.26 5.37 53.01
N SER A 348 36.03 5.78 52.69
CA SER A 348 34.91 5.92 53.64
C SER A 348 33.79 6.81 53.12
N CYS A 349 32.57 6.29 53.27
CA CYS A 349 31.29 6.92 53.63
C CYS A 349 30.96 8.39 53.29
N GLU A 350 29.76 8.53 52.73
CA GLU A 350 28.79 9.63 52.89
C GLU A 350 29.29 11.07 52.74
N SER A 351 28.84 11.73 51.66
CA SER A 351 28.16 13.03 51.79
C SER A 351 27.52 13.50 50.49
N ARG A 352 26.29 13.96 50.66
CA ARG A 352 25.46 14.76 49.75
C ARG A 352 26.25 15.84 49.03
N LEU A 353 26.02 15.99 47.73
CA LEU A 353 26.39 17.20 46.99
C LEU A 353 25.21 17.66 46.14
N ALA A 354 24.62 18.77 46.60
CA ALA A 354 23.65 19.56 45.88
C ALA A 354 24.30 20.20 44.65
N LEU A 355 23.71 20.04 43.47
CA LEU A 355 24.08 20.82 42.29
C LEU A 355 23.07 21.95 42.08
N LYS A 356 23.63 23.14 42.20
CA LYS A 356 23.04 24.46 42.07
C LYS A 356 23.01 24.80 40.57
N PHE A 357 21.82 24.97 39.99
CA PHE A 357 21.70 25.46 38.61
C PHE A 357 22.12 26.93 38.53
N LYS A 358 22.97 27.26 37.55
CA LYS A 358 23.34 28.63 37.21
C LYS A 358 22.57 29.01 35.94
N SER A 359 21.67 29.97 36.10
CA SER A 359 20.83 30.54 35.05
C SER A 359 21.57 31.60 34.22
N GLY A 360 21.10 31.79 32.99
CA GLY A 360 21.17 33.06 32.27
C GLY A 360 21.87 32.99 30.92
N VAL A 361 21.10 33.04 29.82
CA VAL A 361 20.93 34.26 28.99
C VAL A 361 19.56 34.17 28.27
N GLU A 362 18.73 35.19 28.50
CA GLU A 362 17.47 35.45 27.78
C GLU A 362 17.74 36.17 26.44
N GLY A 363 16.93 35.85 25.43
CA GLY A 363 16.66 36.71 24.28
C GLY A 363 15.17 36.68 23.97
N ARG A 364 14.43 37.70 24.40
CA ARG A 364 12.99 37.91 24.17
C ARG A 364 12.72 38.51 22.79
N ILE A 365 11.65 38.05 22.12
CA ILE A 365 10.67 38.92 21.43
C ILE A 365 9.25 38.38 21.72
N LEU A 366 8.34 39.31 22.04
CA LEU A 366 6.93 39.27 22.53
C LEU A 366 5.95 38.63 21.50
N ALA A 367 4.72 38.16 21.77
CA ALA A 367 3.68 38.45 22.78
C ALA A 367 2.57 37.32 22.78
N PRO A 368 1.53 37.35 23.64
CA PRO A 368 1.02 36.16 24.37
C PRO A 368 -0.38 35.63 23.98
N LEU A 369 -0.70 34.41 24.44
CA LEU A 369 -2.08 34.00 24.75
C LEU A 369 -2.12 33.43 26.18
N HIS A 370 -2.90 34.07 27.06
CA HIS A 370 -3.16 33.67 28.44
C HIS A 370 -4.19 32.53 28.48
N VAL A 371 -3.89 31.44 29.20
CA VAL A 371 -4.90 30.62 29.89
C VAL A 371 -4.30 30.22 31.24
N ASP A 372 -4.92 30.68 32.32
CA ASP A 372 -4.66 30.26 33.70
C ASP A 372 -5.43 28.97 34.02
N LEU A 373 -4.74 27.93 34.50
CA LEU A 373 -5.26 26.92 35.43
C LEU A 373 -4.07 26.35 36.26
N PRO A 374 -4.25 26.08 37.58
CA PRO A 374 -3.18 25.63 38.47
C PRO A 374 -3.01 24.10 38.48
N ASP A 375 -1.78 23.66 38.72
CA ASP A 375 -1.35 22.31 39.13
C ASP A 375 -1.58 21.12 38.18
N VAL A 376 -0.82 21.06 37.06
CA VAL A 376 -0.45 19.80 36.39
C VAL A 376 0.99 19.92 35.88
N GLN A 377 1.92 19.08 36.39
CA GLN A 377 3.23 18.88 35.76
C GLN A 377 3.07 17.87 34.62
N ILE A 378 3.09 18.35 33.38
CA ILE A 378 3.19 17.50 32.19
C ILE A 378 4.66 17.12 32.02
N GLY A 379 4.98 15.82 32.14
CA GLY A 379 6.30 15.27 31.87
C GLY A 379 6.71 15.50 30.41
N SER A 380 7.98 15.83 30.19
CA SER A 380 8.56 16.10 28.87
C SER A 380 8.54 14.86 27.96
N VAL A 381 8.11 15.02 26.70
CA VAL A 381 8.42 14.09 25.62
C VAL A 381 9.93 14.15 25.37
N CYS A 382 10.67 13.16 25.87
CA CYS A 382 12.11 13.02 25.61
C CYS A 382 12.33 12.01 24.47
N TYR A 383 12.84 12.47 23.34
CA TYR A 383 13.59 11.60 22.43
C TYR A 383 14.92 11.26 23.11
N LYS A 384 14.94 10.14 23.84
CA LYS A 384 16.16 9.57 24.39
C LYS A 384 16.53 8.38 23.53
N GLY A 385 17.64 8.47 22.81
CA GLY A 385 18.30 7.28 22.27
C GLY A 385 18.71 6.41 23.45
N VAL A 386 18.05 5.28 23.63
CA VAL A 386 18.38 4.30 24.67
C VAL A 386 19.25 3.23 24.03
N GLY A 387 20.45 3.05 24.59
CA GLY A 387 21.30 1.91 24.32
C GLY A 387 20.60 0.62 24.74
N GLU A 388 20.61 -0.35 23.84
CA GLU A 388 19.91 -1.62 23.98
C GLU A 388 20.71 -2.59 24.87
N THR A 389 20.07 -3.10 25.92
CA THR A 389 20.40 -4.38 26.52
C THR A 389 19.69 -5.51 25.78
N GLU A 390 20.41 -6.62 25.62
CA GLU A 390 20.21 -7.72 24.68
C GLU A 390 18.88 -8.49 24.77
N SER A 391 18.33 -8.84 23.59
CA SER A 391 17.78 -10.18 23.29
C SER A 391 17.62 -10.33 21.78
N ALA A 392 18.45 -11.17 21.17
CA ALA A 392 18.50 -11.41 19.74
C ALA A 392 17.39 -12.37 19.25
N ALA A 393 16.49 -11.89 18.39
CA ALA A 393 15.86 -12.65 17.29
C ALA A 393 15.02 -11.74 16.36
N SER A 394 15.34 -11.80 15.05
CA SER A 394 14.66 -11.24 13.86
C SER A 394 14.25 -9.76 13.86
N CYS A 395 15.07 -8.91 13.23
CA CYS A 395 14.72 -7.52 12.89
C CYS A 395 13.86 -7.45 11.61
N GLN A 396 12.55 -7.26 11.76
CA GLN A 396 11.73 -6.49 10.82
C GLN A 396 11.48 -5.12 11.46
N ARG A 397 11.45 -4.03 10.66
CA ARG A 397 11.24 -2.67 11.19
C ARG A 397 9.85 -2.59 11.82
N HIS A 398 9.81 -2.45 13.16
CA HIS A 398 8.60 -2.21 13.92
C HIS A 398 8.52 -0.71 14.21
N GLU A 399 7.56 0.00 13.64
CA GLU A 399 7.20 1.32 14.17
C GLU A 399 6.74 1.10 15.62
N THR A 400 7.46 1.74 16.54
CA THR A 400 7.23 1.62 17.98
C THR A 400 7.13 3.03 18.57
N GLU A 401 5.95 3.39 19.07
CA GLU A 401 5.78 4.56 19.92
C GLU A 401 5.75 4.14 21.39
N PHE A 402 6.26 5.00 22.27
CA PHE A 402 6.17 4.77 23.71
C PHE A 402 5.77 6.04 24.47
N THR A 403 5.14 5.86 25.63
CA THR A 403 4.79 6.94 26.57
C THR A 403 4.88 6.41 28.00
N GLU A 404 5.31 7.27 28.92
CA GLU A 404 5.40 6.97 30.34
C GLU A 404 4.35 7.78 31.12
N PHE A 405 3.72 7.18 32.12
CA PHE A 405 2.77 7.85 33.00
C PHE A 405 2.80 7.27 34.41
N SER A 406 2.49 8.10 35.42
CA SER A 406 2.43 7.67 36.81
C SER A 406 0.98 7.49 37.26
N VAL A 407 0.64 6.31 37.77
CA VAL A 407 -0.65 6.01 38.42
C VAL A 407 -0.40 5.59 39.85
N GLY A 408 -0.99 6.31 40.81
CA GLY A 408 -0.84 5.97 42.24
C GLY A 408 0.61 5.97 42.75
N GLY A 409 1.52 6.73 42.11
CA GLY A 409 2.95 6.76 42.43
C GLY A 409 3.77 5.62 41.80
N THR A 410 3.18 4.85 40.88
CA THR A 410 3.84 3.81 40.08
C THR A 410 4.03 4.32 38.66
N ASP A 411 5.28 4.42 38.20
CA ASP A 411 5.59 4.76 36.81
C ASP A 411 5.33 3.56 35.90
N VAL A 412 4.53 3.74 34.86
CA VAL A 412 4.19 2.73 33.86
C VAL A 412 4.66 3.22 32.49
N GLN A 413 5.52 2.43 31.86
CA GLN A 413 5.93 2.57 30.47
C GLN A 413 4.97 1.79 29.58
N VAL A 414 4.52 2.43 28.51
CA VAL A 414 3.65 1.84 27.49
C VAL A 414 4.38 1.92 26.17
N SER A 415 4.43 0.82 25.43
CA SER A 415 4.93 0.81 24.06
C SER A 415 3.94 0.13 23.12
N LEU A 416 3.62 0.77 22.01
CA LEU A 416 2.78 0.24 20.95
C LEU A 416 3.66 -0.13 19.76
N CYS A 417 3.69 -1.41 19.41
CA CYS A 417 4.51 -1.99 18.35
C CYS A 417 3.61 -2.56 17.24
N MET A 418 3.92 -2.22 15.97
CA MET A 418 3.25 -2.82 14.81
C MET A 418 4.09 -4.00 14.27
N HIS A 419 3.54 -5.21 14.27
CA HIS A 419 4.11 -6.39 13.59
C HIS A 419 3.25 -6.82 12.41
N THR A 420 3.83 -7.56 11.46
CA THR A 420 3.15 -8.03 10.24
C THR A 420 1.90 -8.87 10.53
N ASP A 421 1.92 -9.62 11.64
CA ASP A 421 0.89 -10.61 11.96
C ASP A 421 0.00 -10.17 13.14
N ALA A 422 0.44 -9.18 13.93
CA ALA A 422 -0.27 -8.66 15.09
C ALA A 422 0.19 -7.24 15.47
N HIS A 423 -0.75 -6.45 15.97
CA HIS A 423 -0.45 -5.20 16.67
C HIS A 423 -0.32 -5.48 18.16
N VAL A 424 0.77 -5.02 18.77
CA VAL A 424 1.15 -5.39 20.13
C VAL A 424 1.31 -4.15 20.99
N LEU A 425 0.49 -4.03 22.03
CA LEU A 425 0.65 -3.03 23.09
C LEU A 425 1.31 -3.69 24.30
N LYS A 426 2.48 -3.21 24.72
CA LYS A 426 3.19 -3.67 25.92
C LYS A 426 3.11 -2.63 27.03
N LEU A 427 2.84 -3.09 28.24
CA LEU A 427 2.82 -2.33 29.48
C LEU A 427 3.95 -2.84 30.38
N GLN A 428 4.79 -1.95 30.88
CA GLN A 428 5.92 -2.29 31.74
C GLN A 428 5.95 -1.36 32.96
N CYS A 429 5.98 -1.93 34.17
CA CYS A 429 6.09 -1.17 35.41
C CYS A 429 7.56 -0.78 35.69
N MET A 430 7.81 0.51 35.91
CA MET A 430 9.13 1.13 36.10
C MET A 430 9.29 1.65 37.54
N THR A 431 9.17 0.79 38.55
CA THR A 431 9.45 1.22 39.93
C THR A 431 10.91 0.97 40.31
N SER A 432 11.64 2.03 40.67
CA SER A 432 13.05 1.96 41.11
C SER A 432 13.22 1.44 42.54
N PHE A 433 12.17 1.43 43.35
CA PHE A 433 12.19 0.98 44.74
C PHE A 433 10.84 0.34 45.15
N GLY A 434 10.69 -0.98 44.99
CA GLY A 434 9.55 -1.75 45.51
C GLY A 434 9.54 -3.20 45.02
N PRO A 435 8.76 -4.11 45.64
CA PRO A 435 8.64 -5.52 45.23
C PRO A 435 7.91 -5.72 43.88
N PHE A 436 7.53 -4.63 43.19
CA PHE A 436 6.77 -4.67 41.93
C PHE A 436 7.63 -4.59 40.66
N ALA A 437 8.96 -4.51 40.78
CA ALA A 437 9.88 -4.59 39.66
C ALA A 437 9.74 -5.97 38.96
N GLY A 438 9.11 -6.00 37.78
CA GLY A 438 8.96 -7.22 36.98
C GLY A 438 7.57 -7.48 36.37
N HIS A 439 6.57 -6.64 36.62
CA HIS A 439 5.25 -6.81 35.98
C HIS A 439 5.28 -6.27 34.54
N SER A 440 5.07 -7.15 33.57
CA SER A 440 4.83 -6.81 32.16
C SER A 440 3.50 -7.41 31.70
N ALA A 441 2.72 -6.65 30.96
CA ALA A 441 1.50 -7.15 30.32
C ALA A 441 1.55 -6.83 28.83
N GLU A 442 1.00 -7.73 28.02
CA GLU A 442 0.97 -7.60 26.57
C GLU A 442 -0.46 -7.80 26.07
N VAL A 443 -0.95 -6.83 25.30
CA VAL A 443 -2.24 -6.86 24.64
C VAL A 443 -1.98 -6.96 23.14
N GLN A 444 -2.47 -8.03 22.52
CA GLN A 444 -2.26 -8.29 21.09
C GLN A 444 -3.59 -8.23 20.34
N ILE A 445 -3.63 -7.50 19.24
CA ILE A 445 -4.70 -7.55 18.25
C ILE A 445 -4.14 -8.24 17.00
N PRO A 446 -4.80 -9.26 16.43
CA PRO A 446 -4.42 -9.83 15.14
C PRO A 446 -4.34 -8.74 14.06
N ALA A 447 -3.34 -8.74 13.17
CA ALA A 447 -3.14 -7.67 12.18
C ALA A 447 -3.63 -7.99 10.75
N ALA A 448 -4.33 -9.11 10.51
CA ALA A 448 -4.64 -9.56 9.15
C ALA A 448 -5.66 -8.67 8.39
N GLY A 449 -5.33 -8.23 7.16
CA GLY A 449 -6.24 -7.52 6.25
C GLY A 449 -6.51 -6.05 6.59
N ASP A 450 -7.55 -5.47 5.97
CA ASP A 450 -8.00 -4.07 6.16
C ASP A 450 -9.20 -3.85 7.13
N PRO A 451 -9.41 -4.64 8.22
CA PRO A 451 -10.57 -4.42 9.07
C PRO A 451 -10.40 -3.23 10.00
N THR A 452 -11.52 -2.58 10.29
CA THR A 452 -11.63 -1.72 11.49
C THR A 452 -11.80 -2.63 12.70
N ARG A 453 -10.84 -2.60 13.62
CA ARG A 453 -10.85 -3.41 14.85
C ARG A 453 -10.92 -2.53 16.07
N VAL A 454 -11.61 -3.04 17.08
CA VAL A 454 -11.66 -2.48 18.42
C VAL A 454 -11.46 -3.63 19.39
N TYR A 455 -10.53 -3.47 20.29
CA TYR A 455 -10.31 -4.37 21.40
C TYR A 455 -10.31 -3.55 22.68
N ILE A 456 -11.13 -3.93 23.66
CA ILE A 456 -11.20 -3.28 24.97
C ILE A 456 -11.08 -4.38 26.03
N GLU A 457 -10.20 -4.20 26.99
CA GLU A 457 -9.92 -5.17 28.04
C GLU A 457 -9.80 -4.50 29.40
N TYR A 458 -10.33 -5.14 30.42
CA TYR A 458 -10.10 -4.81 31.82
C TYR A 458 -8.98 -5.70 32.36
N LEU A 459 -7.92 -5.09 32.87
CA LEU A 459 -6.71 -5.74 33.32
C LEU A 459 -6.34 -5.30 34.74
N ALA A 460 -6.05 -6.25 35.62
CA ALA A 460 -5.36 -5.97 36.87
C ALA A 460 -3.84 -6.00 36.62
N PHE A 461 -3.18 -4.84 36.66
CA PHE A 461 -1.77 -4.67 36.35
C PHE A 461 -1.01 -4.03 37.53
N ALA A 462 -0.03 -4.73 38.08
CA ALA A 462 0.76 -4.28 39.23
C ALA A 462 -0.10 -3.81 40.43
N GLY A 463 -1.25 -4.46 40.66
CA GLY A 463 -2.21 -4.11 41.72
C GLY A 463 -3.15 -2.94 41.38
N MET A 464 -3.08 -2.41 40.17
CA MET A 464 -3.99 -1.37 39.66
C MET A 464 -4.99 -1.97 38.68
N ASP A 465 -6.23 -1.52 38.77
CA ASP A 465 -7.23 -1.83 37.75
C ASP A 465 -7.10 -0.86 36.57
N LEU A 466 -6.93 -1.40 35.37
CA LEU A 466 -6.78 -0.65 34.12
C LEU A 466 -7.83 -1.11 33.10
N VAL A 467 -8.34 -0.17 32.31
CA VAL A 467 -9.06 -0.42 31.07
C VAL A 467 -8.14 -0.05 29.91
N VAL A 468 -7.81 -1.03 29.09
CA VAL A 468 -6.95 -0.89 27.92
C VAL A 468 -7.81 -1.07 26.68
N ALA A 469 -7.90 -0.04 25.85
CA ALA A 469 -8.56 -0.12 24.56
C ALA A 469 -7.54 0.08 23.46
N VAL A 470 -7.52 -0.78 22.46
CA VAL A 470 -6.73 -0.61 21.25
C VAL A 470 -7.68 -0.68 20.06
N ALA A 471 -7.64 0.34 19.21
CA ALA A 471 -8.48 0.47 18.03
C ALA A 471 -7.59 0.60 16.80
N GLN A 472 -7.84 -0.23 15.79
CA GLN A 472 -7.24 -0.13 14.46
C GLN A 472 -8.32 0.41 13.53
N GLN A 473 -8.07 1.56 12.93
CA GLN A 473 -8.90 2.12 11.87
C GLN A 473 -8.18 1.89 10.54
N ALA A 474 -8.87 1.36 9.54
CA ALA A 474 -8.25 1.06 8.24
C ALA A 474 -7.96 2.34 7.41
N CYS A 475 -8.63 3.46 7.71
CA CYS A 475 -8.49 4.68 6.93
C CYS A 475 -8.71 5.98 7.74
N PRO A 476 -7.73 6.91 7.76
CA PRO A 476 -6.32 6.60 7.50
C PRO A 476 -5.90 5.43 8.39
N HIS A 477 -4.95 4.60 7.95
CA HIS A 477 -4.54 3.49 8.79
C HIS A 477 -3.95 4.05 10.10
N GLU A 478 -4.68 3.85 11.19
CA GLU A 478 -4.43 4.48 12.47
C GLU A 478 -4.64 3.44 13.56
N LEU A 479 -3.61 3.26 14.39
CA LEU A 479 -3.65 2.42 15.56
C LEU A 479 -3.64 3.31 16.80
N CYS A 480 -4.77 3.34 17.51
CA CYS A 480 -4.97 4.11 18.72
C CYS A 480 -5.00 3.17 19.92
N ALA A 481 -4.13 3.39 20.91
CA ALA A 481 -4.23 2.76 22.21
C ALA A 481 -4.66 3.79 23.27
N HIS A 482 -5.62 3.42 24.11
CA HIS A 482 -6.12 4.21 25.22
C HIS A 482 -6.02 3.38 26.50
N ILE A 483 -5.43 3.96 27.54
CA ILE A 483 -5.31 3.33 28.84
C ILE A 483 -5.97 4.25 29.87
N PHE A 484 -6.89 3.68 30.63
CA PHE A 484 -7.67 4.37 31.64
C PHE A 484 -7.58 3.64 32.97
N CYS A 485 -7.30 4.35 34.06
CA CYS A 485 -7.38 3.80 35.41
C CYS A 485 -8.69 4.27 36.08
N PRO A 486 -9.67 3.37 36.36
CA PRO A 486 -10.95 3.73 36.95
C PRO A 486 -10.87 4.43 38.30
N GLU A 487 -9.84 4.10 39.10
CA GLU A 487 -9.63 4.68 40.44
C GLU A 487 -9.19 6.15 40.37
N SER A 488 -8.29 6.47 39.43
CA SER A 488 -7.72 7.81 39.30
C SER A 488 -8.68 8.82 38.67
N ARG A 489 -9.59 8.37 37.79
CA ARG A 489 -10.52 9.17 36.96
C ARG A 489 -9.93 10.32 36.11
N GLU A 490 -8.67 10.70 36.30
CA GLU A 490 -8.02 11.86 35.69
C GLU A 490 -6.92 11.50 34.67
N THR A 491 -6.31 10.32 34.75
CA THR A 491 -5.22 9.92 33.83
C THR A 491 -5.74 9.01 32.71
N ASP A 492 -6.17 9.63 31.60
CA ASP A 492 -6.33 8.97 30.30
C ASP A 492 -5.00 9.09 29.53
N VAL A 493 -4.35 7.97 29.24
CA VAL A 493 -3.21 7.94 28.31
C VAL A 493 -3.70 7.52 26.94
N SER A 494 -3.30 8.26 25.90
CA SER A 494 -3.58 7.92 24.51
C SER A 494 -2.29 7.90 23.70
N LEU A 495 -2.09 6.82 22.95
CA LEU A 495 -1.02 6.61 21.97
C LEU A 495 -1.66 6.44 20.60
N THR A 496 -1.08 7.02 19.56
CA THR A 496 -1.66 7.01 18.22
C THR A 496 -0.56 6.91 17.17
N VAL A 497 -0.46 5.75 16.53
CA VAL A 497 0.45 5.52 15.40
C VAL A 497 -0.35 5.60 14.10
N ARG A 498 0.18 6.30 13.10
CA ARG A 498 -0.49 6.53 11.81
C ARG A 498 0.44 6.22 10.65
N ASP A 499 -0.04 5.41 9.71
CA ASP A 499 0.66 5.21 8.44
C ASP A 499 0.32 6.35 7.47
N GLY A 500 1.33 6.85 6.75
CA GLY A 500 1.20 7.99 5.82
C GLY A 500 0.36 7.73 4.55
N ALA A 501 -0.23 6.56 4.38
CA ALA A 501 -1.03 6.20 3.20
C ALA A 501 -2.51 6.58 3.38
N THR A 502 -3.02 7.40 2.48
CA THR A 502 -4.43 7.81 2.44
C THR A 502 -5.22 6.86 1.53
N LEU A 503 -6.07 6.02 2.10
CA LEU A 503 -7.07 5.21 1.39
C LEU A 503 -8.50 5.58 1.84
N LEU A 504 -9.54 4.82 1.49
CA LEU A 504 -10.96 5.21 1.59
C LEU A 504 -11.59 5.07 2.99
N LEU A 505 -12.38 6.07 3.41
CA LEU A 505 -12.96 6.18 4.76
C LEU A 505 -14.02 5.12 5.06
N VAL A 506 -13.93 4.52 6.26
CA VAL A 506 -14.99 3.66 6.81
C VAL A 506 -16.23 4.50 7.09
N GLU A 507 -17.40 4.02 6.65
CA GLU A 507 -18.63 4.81 6.78
C GLU A 507 -19.03 5.03 8.25
N PRO A 508 -19.41 6.26 8.66
CA PRO A 508 -19.86 6.54 10.03
C PRO A 508 -21.02 5.64 10.51
N SER A 509 -21.90 5.26 9.59
CA SER A 509 -23.03 4.34 9.83
C SER A 509 -22.56 2.96 10.32
N VAL A 510 -21.46 2.44 9.75
CA VAL A 510 -20.86 1.16 10.08
C VAL A 510 -20.28 1.22 11.50
N ARG A 511 -19.53 2.28 11.82
CA ARG A 511 -18.97 2.50 13.17
C ARG A 511 -20.06 2.63 14.23
N THR A 512 -21.12 3.39 13.97
CA THR A 512 -22.24 3.53 14.91
C THR A 512 -22.91 2.20 15.16
N ARG A 513 -23.20 1.39 14.13
CA ARG A 513 -23.80 0.05 14.30
C ARG A 513 -22.89 -0.90 15.09
N LEU A 514 -21.58 -0.85 14.87
CA LEU A 514 -20.61 -1.65 15.64
C LEU A 514 -20.64 -1.25 17.12
N CYS A 515 -20.65 0.05 17.42
CA CYS A 515 -20.73 0.57 18.78
C CYS A 515 -22.05 0.20 19.48
N ASP A 516 -23.18 0.35 18.79
CA ASP A 516 -24.50 -0.01 19.31
C ASP A 516 -24.57 -1.50 19.64
N SER A 517 -24.01 -2.35 18.78
CA SER A 517 -23.95 -3.80 18.97
C SER A 517 -23.05 -4.18 20.15
N GLY A 518 -21.87 -3.55 20.26
CA GLY A 518 -20.96 -3.74 21.40
C GLY A 518 -21.58 -3.28 22.72
N GLN A 519 -22.30 -2.17 22.69
CA GLN A 519 -23.05 -1.67 23.83
C GLN A 519 -24.14 -2.65 24.27
N GLN A 520 -24.91 -3.21 23.33
CA GLN A 520 -25.93 -4.21 23.66
C GLN A 520 -25.30 -5.47 24.26
N LEU A 521 -24.19 -5.94 23.68
CA LEU A 521 -23.49 -7.12 24.18
C LEU A 521 -22.94 -6.90 25.60
N LEU A 522 -22.32 -5.75 25.88
CA LEU A 522 -21.82 -5.40 27.22
C LEU A 522 -22.94 -5.16 28.25
N ARG A 523 -24.07 -4.58 27.84
CA ARG A 523 -25.21 -4.31 28.75
C ARG A 523 -26.03 -5.55 29.05
N PHE A 524 -26.32 -6.33 28.01
CA PHE A 524 -27.35 -7.37 28.06
C PHE A 524 -26.82 -8.78 27.80
N GLY A 525 -25.58 -8.91 27.32
CA GLY A 525 -25.00 -10.22 26.97
C GLY A 525 -25.55 -10.83 25.70
N ALA A 526 -26.36 -10.08 24.96
CA ALA A 526 -26.95 -10.48 23.70
C ALA A 526 -27.35 -9.24 22.91
N LEU A 527 -27.42 -9.37 21.59
CA LEU A 527 -28.10 -8.43 20.71
C LEU A 527 -29.61 -8.61 20.90
N LEU A 528 -30.26 -7.58 21.41
CA LEU A 528 -31.69 -7.63 21.75
C LEU A 528 -32.54 -7.34 20.51
N ARG A 529 -32.73 -8.35 19.67
CA ARG A 529 -33.82 -8.37 18.67
C ARG A 529 -34.82 -9.47 19.06
N GLY A 530 -35.96 -9.06 19.63
CA GLY A 530 -37.04 -9.97 20.03
C GLY A 530 -36.76 -10.82 21.28
N ARG A 531 -37.71 -11.69 21.63
CA ARG A 531 -37.57 -12.69 22.72
C ARG A 531 -36.70 -13.85 22.24
N SER A 532 -35.41 -13.60 22.04
CA SER A 532 -34.47 -14.65 21.68
C SER A 532 -34.29 -15.60 22.87
N LEU A 533 -34.87 -16.80 22.77
CA LEU A 533 -34.69 -17.83 23.80
C LEU A 533 -33.26 -18.38 23.71
N HIS A 534 -32.60 -18.57 24.85
CA HIS A 534 -31.34 -19.31 24.88
C HIS A 534 -31.67 -20.80 24.88
N ARG A 535 -30.94 -21.59 24.09
CA ARG A 535 -31.11 -23.04 24.02
C ARG A 535 -29.77 -23.71 24.18
N GLU A 536 -29.67 -24.62 25.14
CA GLU A 536 -28.49 -25.44 25.31
C GLU A 536 -28.37 -26.43 24.14
N VAL A 537 -27.18 -26.49 23.54
CA VAL A 537 -26.83 -27.38 22.41
C VAL A 537 -25.60 -28.17 22.80
N THR A 538 -25.59 -29.46 22.44
CA THR A 538 -24.40 -30.31 22.60
C THR A 538 -23.27 -29.78 21.72
N ASP A 539 -22.04 -29.93 22.16
CA ASP A 539 -20.86 -29.62 21.38
C ASP A 539 -20.83 -30.37 20.05
N GLY A 540 -20.28 -29.73 19.02
CA GLY A 540 -20.14 -30.29 17.68
C GLY A 540 -20.95 -29.56 16.60
N ARG A 541 -21.36 -30.31 15.57
CA ARG A 541 -22.09 -29.74 14.43
C ARG A 541 -23.58 -29.67 14.75
N GLU A 542 -24.16 -28.48 14.66
CA GLU A 542 -25.61 -28.37 14.57
C GLU A 542 -26.02 -29.05 13.26
N PHE A 543 -26.79 -30.14 13.35
CA PHE A 543 -27.30 -30.84 12.17
C PHE A 543 -28.04 -29.83 11.30
N PHE A 544 -27.63 -29.70 10.04
CA PHE A 544 -28.28 -28.86 9.04
C PHE A 544 -29.79 -29.03 9.17
N PRO A 545 -30.56 -28.01 9.63
CA PRO A 545 -31.98 -28.11 9.47
C PRO A 545 -32.22 -28.18 7.95
N SER A 546 -32.95 -29.21 7.52
CA SER A 546 -33.41 -29.36 6.13
C SER A 546 -34.34 -28.20 5.73
N ASP A 547 -34.90 -27.51 6.72
CA ASP A 547 -35.79 -26.38 6.58
C ASP A 547 -35.02 -25.05 6.40
N VAL A 548 -35.30 -24.37 5.30
CA VAL A 548 -34.80 -23.03 4.94
C VAL A 548 -35.16 -21.99 6.00
N MET A 549 -36.35 -22.10 6.60
CA MET A 549 -36.80 -21.18 7.65
C MET A 549 -35.95 -21.30 8.90
N ALA A 550 -35.57 -22.51 9.29
CA ALA A 550 -34.64 -22.76 10.38
C ALA A 550 -33.19 -22.36 10.06
N ARG A 551 -32.82 -22.18 8.78
CA ARG A 551 -31.51 -21.64 8.37
C ARG A 551 -31.49 -20.10 8.29
N GLY A 552 -32.62 -19.48 7.98
CA GLY A 552 -32.78 -18.01 7.93
C GLY A 552 -33.10 -17.39 9.30
N LEU A 553 -33.89 -18.09 10.13
CA LEU A 553 -34.22 -17.66 11.49
C LEU A 553 -33.24 -18.26 12.49
N GLN A 554 -32.43 -17.41 13.12
CA GLN A 554 -31.93 -17.75 14.43
C GLN A 554 -33.06 -17.61 15.47
N CYS A 555 -33.93 -18.61 15.57
CA CYS A 555 -35.04 -18.61 16.55
C CYS A 555 -34.55 -18.62 18.01
N HIS A 556 -33.31 -19.01 18.25
CA HIS A 556 -32.72 -19.13 19.59
C HIS A 556 -31.20 -18.89 19.56
N VAL A 557 -30.65 -18.45 20.69
CA VAL A 557 -29.20 -18.32 20.88
C VAL A 557 -28.66 -19.68 21.37
N PRO A 558 -27.83 -20.41 20.59
CA PRO A 558 -27.20 -21.64 21.03
C PRO A 558 -26.26 -21.34 22.20
N VAL A 559 -26.37 -22.18 23.23
CA VAL A 559 -25.52 -22.17 24.41
C VAL A 559 -24.75 -23.48 24.47
N VAL A 560 -23.43 -23.43 24.33
CA VAL A 560 -22.57 -24.60 24.41
C VAL A 560 -21.87 -24.61 25.76
N ARG A 561 -22.00 -25.70 26.52
CA ARG A 561 -21.22 -25.88 27.75
C ARG A 561 -19.97 -26.69 27.46
N THR A 562 -18.81 -26.14 27.82
CA THR A 562 -17.52 -26.83 27.63
C THR A 562 -16.52 -26.38 28.68
N CYS A 563 -15.47 -27.16 28.92
CA CYS A 563 -14.36 -26.74 29.76
C CYS A 563 -13.57 -25.68 28.98
N LEU A 564 -13.58 -24.42 29.43
CA LEU A 564 -12.80 -23.35 28.79
C LEU A 564 -11.33 -23.37 29.20
N GLY A 565 -11.00 -23.98 30.34
CA GLY A 565 -9.62 -24.16 30.79
C GLY A 565 -8.81 -25.13 29.91
N PRO A 566 -7.47 -25.15 30.08
CA PRO A 566 -6.62 -26.15 29.43
C PRO A 566 -6.99 -27.55 29.94
N VAL A 567 -7.22 -28.46 29.02
CA VAL A 567 -7.42 -29.89 29.32
C VAL A 567 -6.09 -30.56 29.03
N VAL A 568 -5.34 -30.88 30.09
CA VAL A 568 -4.05 -31.57 29.98
C VAL A 568 -4.31 -33.07 30.00
N ASP A 569 -4.49 -33.65 28.81
CA ASP A 569 -4.37 -35.10 28.63
C ASP A 569 -2.91 -35.42 28.22
N PRO A 570 -2.14 -36.17 29.03
CA PRO A 570 -0.74 -36.46 28.75
C PRO A 570 -0.51 -37.26 27.45
N ASP A 571 -1.53 -37.95 26.93
CA ASP A 571 -1.40 -38.83 25.77
C ASP A 571 -1.82 -38.18 24.43
N GLU A 572 -2.37 -36.96 24.43
CA GLU A 572 -2.83 -36.27 23.23
C GLU A 572 -1.87 -35.18 22.72
N PRO A 573 -1.80 -34.96 21.39
CA PRO A 573 -0.94 -33.92 20.85
C PRO A 573 -1.42 -32.53 21.27
N ALA A 574 -0.49 -31.65 21.65
CA ALA A 574 -0.79 -30.26 22.03
C ALA A 574 -1.48 -29.43 20.92
N SER A 575 -1.52 -29.94 19.69
CA SER A 575 -2.24 -29.35 18.55
C SER A 575 -3.70 -29.82 18.42
N ALA A 576 -4.18 -30.71 19.29
CA ALA A 576 -5.56 -31.18 19.25
C ALA A 576 -6.57 -30.02 19.43
N GLN A 577 -7.61 -30.04 18.61
CA GLN A 577 -8.68 -29.05 18.61
C GLN A 577 -10.04 -29.74 18.75
N ASP A 578 -10.88 -29.18 19.61
CA ASP A 578 -12.27 -29.56 19.79
C ASP A 578 -13.16 -28.63 18.98
N LEU A 579 -14.05 -29.22 18.18
CA LEU A 579 -15.12 -28.46 17.54
C LEU A 579 -16.23 -28.20 18.55
N LEU A 580 -16.29 -26.98 19.09
CA LEU A 580 -17.32 -26.59 20.05
C LEU A 580 -18.67 -26.41 19.37
N PHE A 581 -18.68 -25.73 18.22
CA PHE A 581 -19.91 -25.43 17.50
C PHE A 581 -19.63 -25.28 16.01
N ALA A 582 -20.53 -25.77 15.16
CA ALA A 582 -20.53 -25.40 13.75
C ALA A 582 -21.95 -25.37 13.19
N CYS A 583 -22.24 -24.38 12.36
CA CYS A 583 -23.53 -24.24 11.70
C CYS A 583 -23.40 -23.62 10.31
N THR A 584 -24.50 -23.61 9.56
CA THR A 584 -24.65 -22.84 8.33
C THR A 584 -25.94 -22.03 8.42
N ARG A 585 -25.89 -20.75 8.04
CA ARG A 585 -27.00 -19.80 8.12
C ARG A 585 -27.09 -18.97 6.84
N PHE A 586 -28.31 -18.70 6.39
CA PHE A 586 -28.54 -17.75 5.29
C PHE A 586 -28.52 -16.33 5.83
N VAL A 587 -27.91 -15.42 5.09
CA VAL A 587 -27.90 -13.98 5.40
C VAL A 587 -29.12 -13.35 4.74
N LEU A 588 -30.22 -13.32 5.48
CA LEU A 588 -31.50 -12.77 5.05
C LEU A 588 -31.87 -11.56 5.91
N SER A 589 -32.42 -10.52 5.29
CA SER A 589 -32.99 -9.41 6.05
C SER A 589 -34.20 -9.88 6.88
N PRO A 590 -34.46 -9.30 8.06
CA PRO A 590 -35.65 -9.62 8.85
C PRO A 590 -36.96 -9.43 8.08
N GLU A 591 -37.00 -8.46 7.17
CA GLU A 591 -38.18 -8.17 6.34
C GLU A 591 -38.44 -9.32 5.36
N THR A 592 -37.40 -9.78 4.66
CA THR A 592 -37.46 -10.95 3.78
C THR A 592 -37.88 -12.21 4.56
N LEU A 593 -37.41 -12.33 5.80
CA LEU A 593 -37.73 -13.46 6.65
C LEU A 593 -39.20 -13.45 7.11
N ASP A 594 -39.73 -12.29 7.48
CA ASP A 594 -41.14 -12.09 7.81
C ASP A 594 -42.05 -12.33 6.60
N GLU A 595 -41.59 -12.03 5.39
CA GLU A 595 -42.30 -12.33 4.14
C GLU A 595 -42.32 -13.84 3.84
N LEU A 596 -41.18 -14.52 4.02
CA LEU A 596 -41.09 -15.98 3.90
C LEU A 596 -41.98 -16.69 4.93
N GLN A 597 -42.08 -16.17 6.17
CA GLN A 597 -42.99 -16.70 7.20
C GLN A 597 -44.48 -16.58 6.83
N LYS A 598 -44.85 -15.58 6.02
CA LYS A 598 -46.25 -15.33 5.64
C LYS A 598 -46.65 -16.12 4.39
N ASN A 599 -45.68 -16.55 3.59
CA ASN A 599 -45.90 -17.15 2.28
C ASN A 599 -45.23 -18.52 2.22
N ASP A 600 -45.93 -19.56 2.68
CA ASP A 600 -45.46 -20.96 2.63
C ASP A 600 -45.16 -21.47 1.20
N ASP A 601 -45.64 -20.77 0.15
CA ASP A 601 -45.44 -21.13 -1.26
C ASP A 601 -44.14 -20.55 -1.88
N LEU A 602 -43.40 -19.67 -1.19
CA LEU A 602 -42.18 -19.00 -1.70
C LEU A 602 -40.87 -19.80 -1.50
N VAL A 603 -40.96 -21.11 -1.26
CA VAL A 603 -39.82 -21.97 -0.82
C VAL A 603 -38.71 -22.15 -1.87
N ALA A 604 -38.89 -21.68 -3.10
CA ALA A 604 -37.80 -21.56 -4.07
C ALA A 604 -37.03 -20.26 -3.84
N LEU A 605 -36.20 -20.20 -2.79
CA LEU A 605 -35.11 -19.23 -2.78
C LEU A 605 -34.23 -19.54 -4.00
N ASP A 606 -34.19 -18.63 -4.96
CA ASP A 606 -33.22 -18.67 -6.05
C ASP A 606 -31.83 -18.89 -5.43
N GLY A 607 -31.01 -19.75 -6.05
CA GLY A 607 -29.74 -20.27 -5.52
C GLY A 607 -28.65 -19.22 -5.19
N ASN A 608 -29.00 -17.94 -5.17
CA ASN A 608 -28.13 -16.79 -4.96
C ASN A 608 -28.19 -16.22 -3.53
N VAL A 609 -28.90 -16.85 -2.59
CA VAL A 609 -28.92 -16.35 -1.21
C VAL A 609 -27.58 -16.62 -0.52
N PRO A 610 -26.89 -15.57 -0.01
CA PRO A 610 -25.63 -15.73 0.69
C PRO A 610 -25.78 -16.66 1.91
N ALA A 611 -24.84 -17.60 2.06
CA ALA A 611 -24.85 -18.57 3.14
C ALA A 611 -23.50 -18.56 3.86
N LEU A 612 -23.52 -18.32 5.17
CA LEU A 612 -22.33 -18.34 6.01
C LEU A 612 -22.23 -19.67 6.75
N ARG A 613 -21.07 -20.33 6.67
CA ARG A 613 -20.68 -21.41 7.58
C ARG A 613 -19.85 -20.83 8.70
N ILE A 614 -20.32 -21.03 9.92
CA ILE A 614 -19.69 -20.50 11.13
C ILE A 614 -19.23 -21.69 11.95
N SER A 615 -17.95 -21.74 12.33
CA SER A 615 -17.44 -22.76 13.24
C SER A 615 -16.56 -22.17 14.34
N LEU A 616 -16.67 -22.73 15.53
CA LEU A 616 -15.89 -22.38 16.70
C LEU A 616 -15.11 -23.61 17.17
N LEU A 617 -13.78 -23.49 17.14
CA LEU A 617 -12.83 -24.50 17.57
C LEU A 617 -12.16 -24.06 18.87
N LYS A 618 -11.86 -25.00 19.76
CA LYS A 618 -11.05 -24.79 20.96
C LYS A 618 -9.79 -25.64 20.89
N LYS A 619 -8.62 -25.05 21.12
CA LYS A 619 -7.39 -25.83 21.27
C LYS A 619 -7.38 -26.48 22.66
N ARG A 620 -7.15 -27.80 22.78
CA ARG A 620 -7.23 -28.51 24.08
C ARG A 620 -6.21 -28.02 25.10
N ALA A 621 -5.00 -27.77 24.64
CA ALA A 621 -3.85 -27.45 25.49
C ALA A 621 -3.86 -26.02 26.08
N CYS A 622 -4.77 -25.13 25.66
CA CYS A 622 -4.84 -23.76 26.15
C CYS A 622 -6.27 -23.21 26.08
N ARG A 623 -6.47 -21.95 26.47
CA ARG A 623 -7.80 -21.29 26.34
C ARG A 623 -8.07 -20.71 24.94
N ASN A 624 -7.22 -21.00 23.95
CA ASN A 624 -7.39 -20.42 22.61
C ASN A 624 -8.67 -20.93 21.95
N LEU A 625 -9.48 -19.99 21.47
CA LEU A 625 -10.63 -20.25 20.61
C LEU A 625 -10.34 -19.73 19.20
N THR A 626 -10.86 -20.41 18.19
CA THR A 626 -10.75 -20.01 16.79
C THR A 626 -12.14 -20.02 16.19
N LEU A 627 -12.65 -18.84 15.85
CA LEU A 627 -13.90 -18.65 15.13
C LEU A 627 -13.57 -18.53 13.63
N SER A 628 -14.16 -19.38 12.80
CA SER A 628 -14.09 -19.25 11.35
C SER A 628 -15.47 -18.97 10.76
N ILE A 629 -15.51 -18.08 9.78
CA ILE A 629 -16.70 -17.66 9.05
C ILE A 629 -16.38 -17.79 7.55
N GLU A 630 -17.05 -18.70 6.88
CA GLU A 630 -16.87 -19.02 5.46
C GLU A 630 -18.11 -18.62 4.66
N ASN A 631 -17.95 -17.95 3.52
CA ASN A 631 -19.06 -17.70 2.59
C ASN A 631 -19.22 -18.87 1.62
N VAL A 632 -20.26 -19.67 1.80
CA VAL A 632 -20.53 -20.93 1.07
C VAL A 632 -21.44 -20.72 -0.15
N SER A 633 -21.83 -19.48 -0.47
CA SER A 633 -22.64 -19.22 -1.68
C SER A 633 -21.85 -19.42 -2.97
N GLU A 634 -20.53 -19.26 -2.95
CA GLU A 634 -19.68 -19.45 -4.11
C GLU A 634 -19.22 -20.90 -4.24
N TRP A 635 -19.50 -21.53 -5.39
CA TRP A 635 -19.00 -22.87 -5.73
C TRP A 635 -17.53 -22.85 -6.22
N ASN A 636 -16.86 -21.69 -6.14
CA ASN A 636 -15.47 -21.53 -6.54
C ASN A 636 -14.51 -22.21 -5.56
N LYS A 637 -13.33 -22.59 -6.07
CA LYS A 637 -12.30 -23.34 -5.30
C LYS A 637 -11.69 -22.55 -4.15
N ASP A 638 -11.85 -21.23 -4.13
CA ASP A 638 -11.32 -20.33 -3.10
C ASP A 638 -12.49 -19.77 -2.29
N ILE A 639 -13.01 -20.57 -1.35
CA ILE A 639 -14.10 -20.16 -0.46
C ILE A 639 -13.58 -19.01 0.42
N PRO A 640 -14.17 -17.79 0.33
CA PRO A 640 -13.78 -16.68 1.19
C PRO A 640 -13.98 -17.08 2.65
N CYS A 641 -12.88 -17.14 3.41
CA CYS A 641 -12.87 -17.56 4.80
C CYS A 641 -12.21 -16.48 5.66
N HIS A 642 -12.88 -16.13 6.75
CA HIS A 642 -12.37 -15.22 7.76
C HIS A 642 -12.18 -15.95 9.08
N VAL A 643 -11.02 -15.77 9.71
CA VAL A 643 -10.63 -16.50 10.92
C VAL A 643 -10.24 -15.52 12.02
N VAL A 644 -10.92 -15.62 13.16
CA VAL A 644 -10.65 -14.86 14.38
C VAL A 644 -10.06 -15.79 15.43
N CYS A 645 -8.80 -15.56 15.77
CA CYS A 645 -8.09 -16.28 16.82
C CYS A 645 -8.17 -15.50 18.14
N MET A 646 -8.97 -16.00 19.08
CA MET A 646 -9.01 -15.53 20.46
C MET A 646 -7.90 -16.26 21.23
N ARG A 647 -6.84 -15.55 21.62
CA ARG A 647 -5.70 -16.15 22.33
C ARG A 647 -5.98 -16.26 23.83
N ASP A 648 -5.36 -17.26 24.44
CA ASP A 648 -5.34 -17.50 25.87
C ASP A 648 -4.75 -16.28 26.57
N LYS A 649 -5.57 -15.65 27.39
CA LYS A 649 -5.12 -14.57 28.24
C LYS A 649 -4.77 -15.14 29.59
N MET A 650 -3.55 -14.85 30.00
CA MET A 650 -3.00 -15.22 31.30
C MET A 650 -3.69 -14.49 32.49
N THR A 651 -4.81 -13.79 32.25
CA THR A 651 -5.55 -13.07 33.27
C THR A 651 -6.56 -13.97 33.97
N ASP A 652 -6.60 -13.88 35.30
CA ASP A 652 -7.54 -14.68 36.13
C ASP A 652 -9.00 -14.28 35.93
N VAL A 653 -9.28 -13.07 35.44
CA VAL A 653 -10.64 -12.51 35.26
C VAL A 653 -10.78 -11.87 33.87
N PRO A 654 -11.03 -12.65 32.81
CA PRO A 654 -11.12 -12.11 31.47
C PRO A 654 -12.41 -11.30 31.32
N HIS A 655 -12.25 -9.99 31.17
CA HIS A 655 -13.31 -9.08 30.76
C HIS A 655 -12.81 -8.31 29.56
N CYS A 656 -13.26 -8.72 28.37
CA CYS A 656 -12.91 -8.00 27.15
C CYS A 656 -14.03 -7.99 26.13
N LEU A 657 -13.93 -7.02 25.23
CA LEU A 657 -14.73 -6.94 24.02
C LEU A 657 -13.76 -6.79 22.84
N TYR A 658 -13.73 -7.79 21.97
CA TYR A 658 -13.20 -7.68 20.62
C TYR A 658 -14.34 -7.38 19.65
N ALA A 659 -14.12 -6.47 18.72
CA ALA A 659 -15.05 -6.13 17.66
C ALA A 659 -14.26 -5.83 16.38
N GLU A 660 -14.72 -6.34 15.25
CA GLU A 660 -14.12 -6.08 13.95
C GLU A 660 -15.19 -5.92 12.87
N SER A 661 -14.87 -5.14 11.84
CA SER A 661 -15.66 -5.05 10.60
C SER A 661 -14.81 -5.56 9.45
N GLN A 662 -15.23 -6.65 8.81
CA GLN A 662 -14.50 -7.37 7.77
C GLN A 662 -15.45 -7.74 6.62
N VAL A 663 -14.92 -7.79 5.39
CA VAL A 663 -15.66 -8.31 4.23
C VAL A 663 -15.31 -9.79 4.02
N VAL A 664 -16.33 -10.64 3.89
CA VAL A 664 -16.22 -12.09 3.65
C VAL A 664 -17.00 -12.43 2.38
N GLY A 665 -16.28 -12.56 1.25
CA GLY A 665 -16.88 -12.59 -0.09
C GLY A 665 -17.43 -11.21 -0.44
N ASP A 666 -18.72 -11.14 -0.75
CA ASP A 666 -19.47 -9.90 -1.01
C ASP A 666 -20.18 -9.33 0.23
N ILE A 667 -20.07 -10.01 1.37
CA ILE A 667 -20.82 -9.68 2.59
C ILE A 667 -19.92 -8.93 3.58
N ARG A 668 -20.34 -7.75 4.01
CA ARG A 668 -19.69 -7.04 5.12
C ARG A 668 -20.22 -7.56 6.44
N LEU A 669 -19.34 -8.06 7.31
CA LEU A 669 -19.70 -8.61 8.61
C LEU A 669 -19.06 -7.81 9.75
N HIS A 670 -19.84 -7.60 10.81
CA HIS A 670 -19.38 -7.17 12.11
C HIS A 670 -19.26 -8.38 13.01
N THR A 671 -18.06 -8.72 13.47
CA THR A 671 -17.85 -9.79 14.43
C THR A 671 -17.52 -9.18 15.77
N LEU A 672 -18.30 -9.51 16.80
CA LEU A 672 -18.05 -9.13 18.18
C LEU A 672 -17.86 -10.39 19.03
N VAL A 673 -16.85 -10.36 19.88
CA VAL A 673 -16.55 -11.41 20.85
C VAL A 673 -16.39 -10.75 22.21
N MET A 674 -17.15 -11.21 23.20
CA MET A 674 -17.03 -10.77 24.58
C MET A 674 -16.64 -11.94 25.48
N GLU A 675 -15.56 -11.80 26.22
CA GLU A 675 -15.21 -12.71 27.31
C GLU A 675 -15.73 -12.11 28.62
N ASP A 676 -16.50 -12.90 29.37
CA ASP A 676 -17.05 -12.52 30.67
C ASP A 676 -16.63 -13.56 31.71
N SER A 677 -16.40 -13.11 32.94
CA SER A 677 -15.95 -13.97 34.05
C SER A 677 -17.11 -14.42 34.96
N SER A 678 -18.28 -13.78 34.86
CA SER A 678 -19.42 -14.04 35.76
C SER A 678 -20.74 -14.21 35.01
N PRO A 679 -21.07 -15.43 34.54
CA PRO A 679 -20.26 -16.66 34.57
C PRO A 679 -19.12 -16.63 33.52
N SER A 680 -18.08 -17.45 33.75
CA SER A 680 -17.00 -17.67 32.78
C SER A 680 -17.59 -18.11 31.44
N SER A 681 -17.60 -17.20 30.47
CA SER A 681 -18.28 -17.39 29.19
C SER A 681 -17.66 -16.57 28.07
N VAL A 682 -17.81 -17.07 26.84
CA VAL A 682 -17.44 -16.37 25.60
C VAL A 682 -18.72 -16.17 24.80
N ARG A 683 -19.04 -14.91 24.49
CA ARG A 683 -20.24 -14.53 23.75
C ARG A 683 -19.83 -13.98 22.40
N ILE A 684 -20.32 -14.59 21.34
CA ILE A 684 -20.00 -14.24 19.96
C ILE A 684 -21.26 -13.69 19.31
N ALA A 685 -21.12 -12.59 18.60
CA ALA A 685 -22.16 -12.03 17.76
C ALA A 685 -21.58 -11.67 16.39
N VAL A 686 -22.21 -12.14 15.32
CA VAL A 686 -21.86 -11.81 13.93
C VAL A 686 -23.05 -11.08 13.33
N LEU A 687 -22.85 -9.93 12.68
CA LEU A 687 -23.92 -9.13 12.11
C LEU A 687 -23.59 -8.72 10.69
N GLU A 688 -24.57 -8.74 9.81
CA GLU A 688 -24.48 -8.06 8.52
C GLU A 688 -25.21 -6.71 8.66
N PRO A 689 -24.48 -5.58 8.62
CA PRO A 689 -25.04 -4.30 9.01
C PRO A 689 -26.12 -3.81 8.06
N THR A 690 -26.14 -4.20 6.78
CA THR A 690 -27.04 -3.65 5.76
C THR A 690 -28.46 -4.21 5.90
N SER A 691 -28.60 -5.54 5.84
CA SER A 691 -29.81 -6.32 6.07
C SER A 691 -30.22 -6.35 7.53
N GLY A 692 -29.29 -6.12 8.47
CA GLY A 692 -29.52 -6.27 9.89
C GLY A 692 -29.63 -7.73 10.34
N TRP A 693 -29.24 -8.69 9.49
CA TRP A 693 -29.05 -10.07 9.88
C TRP A 693 -28.06 -10.18 11.04
N SER A 694 -28.30 -11.09 11.99
CA SER A 694 -27.38 -11.34 13.09
C SER A 694 -27.40 -12.80 13.51
N PHE A 695 -26.21 -13.33 13.81
CA PHE A 695 -25.97 -14.59 14.46
C PHE A 695 -25.37 -14.37 15.86
N GLN A 696 -25.76 -15.18 16.84
CA GLN A 696 -25.22 -15.15 18.21
C GLN A 696 -24.87 -16.56 18.69
N LEU A 697 -23.85 -16.69 19.53
CA LEU A 697 -23.44 -17.94 20.17
C LEU A 697 -22.89 -17.64 21.56
N VAL A 698 -23.28 -18.44 22.56
CA VAL A 698 -22.75 -18.33 23.93
C VAL A 698 -22.06 -19.63 24.29
N VAL A 699 -20.81 -19.55 24.70
CA VAL A 699 -20.06 -20.67 25.26
C VAL A 699 -19.89 -20.43 26.74
N VAL A 700 -20.36 -21.36 27.59
CA VAL A 700 -20.28 -21.25 29.04
C VAL A 700 -19.32 -22.31 29.57
N GLY A 701 -18.41 -21.90 30.46
CA GLY A 701 -17.51 -22.80 31.16
C GLY A 701 -18.30 -23.84 31.98
N THR A 702 -17.88 -25.11 31.94
CA THR A 702 -18.43 -26.18 32.80
C THR A 702 -18.33 -25.86 34.29
N ASP A 703 -17.32 -25.07 34.66
CA ASP A 703 -17.03 -24.70 36.04
C ASP A 703 -17.93 -23.58 36.55
N ALA A 704 -18.68 -22.94 35.65
CA ALA A 704 -19.65 -21.93 36.02
C ALA A 704 -20.87 -22.58 36.70
N PRO A 705 -21.43 -21.96 37.75
CA PRO A 705 -22.68 -22.42 38.34
C PRO A 705 -23.78 -22.48 37.26
N ALA A 706 -24.80 -23.32 37.48
CA ALA A 706 -25.96 -23.46 36.60
C ALA A 706 -26.88 -22.21 36.63
N VAL A 707 -26.29 -21.04 36.44
CA VAL A 707 -26.96 -19.75 36.27
C VAL A 707 -27.50 -19.71 34.84
N ASP A 708 -28.69 -19.14 34.70
CA ASP A 708 -29.30 -18.89 33.40
C ASP A 708 -28.33 -18.08 32.52
N PRO A 709 -27.91 -18.57 31.35
CA PRO A 709 -27.02 -17.84 30.43
C PRO A 709 -27.55 -16.46 30.02
N GLN A 710 -28.85 -16.18 30.21
CA GLN A 710 -29.46 -14.86 30.01
C GLN A 710 -29.07 -13.83 31.08
N THR A 711 -28.75 -14.28 32.30
CA THR A 711 -28.58 -13.36 33.43
C THR A 711 -27.13 -12.95 33.56
N LEU A 712 -26.77 -11.87 32.86
CA LEU A 712 -25.53 -11.17 33.08
C LEU A 712 -25.64 -10.22 34.29
N LEU A 713 -25.13 -10.62 35.45
CA LEU A 713 -24.99 -9.71 36.60
C LEU A 713 -24.02 -8.59 36.24
N ALA A 714 -24.42 -7.32 36.43
CA ALA A 714 -23.58 -6.15 36.17
C ALA A 714 -22.33 -6.15 37.05
N SER A 715 -21.22 -6.66 36.52
CA SER A 715 -19.92 -6.58 37.18
C SER A 715 -19.32 -5.19 36.98
N THR A 716 -18.54 -4.73 37.96
CA THR A 716 -17.81 -3.45 37.88
C THR A 716 -16.91 -3.39 36.63
N PRO A 717 -16.12 -4.43 36.31
CA PRO A 717 -15.30 -4.42 35.09
C PRO A 717 -16.10 -4.22 33.81
N ARG A 718 -17.25 -4.89 33.69
CA ARG A 718 -18.12 -4.78 32.51
C ARG A 718 -18.73 -3.39 32.37
N ASN A 719 -19.10 -2.77 33.48
CA ASN A 719 -19.58 -1.39 33.49
C ASN A 719 -18.47 -0.42 33.06
N GLU A 720 -17.24 -0.61 33.51
CA GLU A 720 -16.10 0.23 33.09
C GLU A 720 -15.78 0.08 31.59
N LEU A 721 -15.80 -1.15 31.06
CA LEU A 721 -15.69 -1.40 29.60
C LEU A 721 -16.77 -0.66 28.81
N LEU A 722 -18.02 -0.75 29.28
CA LEU A 722 -19.16 -0.07 28.66
C LEU A 722 -19.01 1.45 28.69
N GLN A 723 -18.60 2.01 29.83
CA GLN A 723 -18.36 3.45 29.94
C GLN A 723 -17.24 3.90 29.00
N HIS A 724 -16.17 3.11 28.87
CA HIS A 724 -15.08 3.41 27.97
C HIS A 724 -15.53 3.37 26.49
N LEU A 725 -16.23 2.30 26.08
CA LEU A 725 -16.81 2.18 24.73
C LEU A 725 -17.68 3.41 24.39
N LEU A 726 -18.56 3.81 25.30
CA LEU A 726 -19.46 4.96 25.10
C LEU A 726 -18.73 6.30 25.02
N ARG A 727 -17.65 6.49 25.80
CA ARG A 727 -16.88 7.74 25.84
C ARG A 727 -15.99 7.93 24.61
N LYS A 728 -15.32 6.87 24.16
CA LYS A 728 -14.26 6.97 23.15
C LYS A 728 -14.71 6.55 21.75
N LEU A 729 -15.62 5.58 21.64
CA LEU A 729 -16.03 5.00 20.35
C LEU A 729 -17.47 5.37 19.98
N GLY A 730 -18.32 5.66 20.97
CA GLY A 730 -19.70 6.10 20.76
C GLY A 730 -19.79 7.47 20.06
N SER A 731 -20.64 7.57 19.04
CA SER A 731 -20.97 8.83 18.37
C SER A 731 -21.89 9.71 19.20
N ARG A 732 -21.41 10.26 20.34
CA ARG A 732 -21.99 11.32 21.22
C ARG A 732 -23.49 11.30 21.60
N ALA A 733 -24.31 10.37 21.13
CA ALA A 733 -25.70 10.18 21.53
C ALA A 733 -25.76 8.96 22.44
N ALA A 734 -25.47 9.13 23.73
CA ALA A 734 -25.67 8.07 24.71
C ALA A 734 -27.16 7.66 24.69
N LEU A 735 -27.46 6.39 24.42
CA LEU A 735 -28.78 5.81 24.66
C LEU A 735 -29.16 6.09 26.13
N PRO A 736 -30.32 6.73 26.40
CA PRO A 736 -30.68 7.13 27.75
C PRO A 736 -30.68 5.93 28.71
N PRO A 737 -30.25 6.12 29.97
CA PRO A 737 -30.05 5.02 30.94
C PRO A 737 -31.35 4.26 31.30
N ASN A 738 -32.52 4.79 30.95
CA ASN A 738 -33.83 4.26 31.34
C ASN A 738 -34.61 3.58 30.19
N LEU A 739 -33.96 3.20 29.09
CA LEU A 739 -34.63 2.39 28.06
C LEU A 739 -34.73 0.94 28.54
N HIS A 740 -35.95 0.51 28.89
CA HIS A 740 -36.32 -0.90 28.93
C HIS A 740 -35.90 -1.60 27.63
N PRO A 741 -35.57 -2.91 27.66
CA PRO A 741 -35.05 -3.66 26.51
C PRO A 741 -35.85 -3.30 25.29
N MET A 742 -35.17 -2.75 24.28
CA MET A 742 -35.77 -2.12 23.10
C MET A 742 -37.04 -2.86 22.67
N GLN A 743 -38.20 -2.33 23.07
CA GLN A 743 -39.20 -2.06 22.06
C GLN A 743 -38.47 -1.10 21.13
N LEU A 744 -37.83 -1.67 20.10
CA LEU A 744 -37.82 -1.04 18.81
C LEU A 744 -39.27 -0.60 18.67
N VAL A 745 -39.53 0.69 18.90
CA VAL A 745 -40.83 1.23 18.62
C VAL A 745 -40.98 0.82 17.18
N SER A 746 -41.86 -0.14 16.93
CA SER A 746 -42.64 -0.24 15.71
C SER A 746 -43.35 1.11 15.61
N SER A 747 -42.56 2.15 15.35
CA SER A 747 -43.03 3.36 14.79
C SER A 747 -43.37 2.84 13.42
N LYS A 748 -44.66 2.69 13.17
CA LYS A 748 -45.22 2.43 11.84
C LYS A 748 -44.87 3.56 10.84
N LYS A 749 -43.87 4.38 11.14
CA LYS A 749 -43.16 5.31 10.29
C LYS A 749 -41.69 4.93 10.40
N ALA A 750 -41.28 3.94 9.61
CA ALA A 750 -39.87 3.77 9.31
C ALA A 750 -39.41 5.11 8.73
N ALA A 751 -38.66 5.90 9.51
CA ALA A 751 -37.99 7.06 8.98
C ALA A 751 -37.07 6.53 7.88
N ARG A 752 -37.46 6.72 6.63
CA ARG A 752 -36.66 6.32 5.47
C ARG A 752 -35.27 6.88 5.67
N SER A 753 -34.26 6.03 5.55
CA SER A 753 -32.87 6.46 5.65
C SER A 753 -32.61 7.53 4.57
N PRO A 754 -31.88 8.62 4.89
CA PRO A 754 -31.43 9.61 3.91
C PRO A 754 -30.88 8.92 2.68
N VAL A 755 -31.39 9.26 1.49
CA VAL A 755 -30.78 8.80 0.24
C VAL A 755 -29.52 9.62 0.03
N ILE A 756 -28.36 8.96 0.06
CA ILE A 756 -27.11 9.62 -0.26
C ILE A 756 -27.10 9.88 -1.77
N LEU A 757 -27.00 11.14 -2.14
CA LEU A 757 -26.95 11.51 -3.54
C LEU A 757 -25.54 11.32 -4.08
N ASN A 758 -24.55 12.01 -3.51
CA ASN A 758 -23.14 11.90 -3.91
C ASN A 758 -22.20 12.40 -2.78
N ARG A 759 -20.90 12.17 -2.92
CA ARG A 759 -19.83 12.60 -2.01
C ARG A 759 -18.69 13.24 -2.80
N GLU A 760 -18.15 14.35 -2.31
CA GLU A 760 -16.99 15.02 -2.90
C GLU A 760 -15.94 15.33 -1.83
N THR A 761 -14.68 15.11 -2.16
CA THR A 761 -13.55 15.47 -1.28
C THR A 761 -12.95 16.80 -1.73
N ARG A 762 -12.77 17.75 -0.80
CA ARG A 762 -12.17 19.06 -1.08
C ARG A 762 -11.00 19.35 -0.16
N PHE A 763 -10.06 20.15 -0.68
CA PHE A 763 -8.99 20.76 0.11
C PHE A 763 -9.39 22.18 0.51
N VAL A 764 -9.45 22.44 1.81
CA VAL A 764 -9.64 23.80 2.35
C VAL A 764 -8.26 24.44 2.52
N LEU A 765 -8.17 25.75 2.24
CA LEU A 765 -6.95 26.57 2.36
C LEU A 765 -6.14 26.18 3.62
N GLY A 766 -4.99 25.54 3.42
CA GLY A 766 -4.16 24.99 4.51
C GLY A 766 -3.96 23.46 4.52
N LYS A 767 -4.22 22.75 3.41
CA LYS A 767 -4.06 21.28 3.26
C LYS A 767 -5.05 20.41 4.07
N ASN A 768 -6.09 21.01 4.63
CA ASN A 768 -7.11 20.24 5.35
C ASN A 768 -8.08 19.59 4.36
N MET A 769 -8.13 18.26 4.39
CA MET A 769 -9.02 17.48 3.54
C MET A 769 -10.39 17.31 4.23
N VAL A 770 -11.45 17.67 3.52
CA VAL A 770 -12.83 17.55 3.99
C VAL A 770 -13.64 16.70 3.02
N LEU A 771 -14.54 15.86 3.56
CA LEU A 771 -15.51 15.10 2.79
C LEU A 771 -16.88 15.78 2.90
N ILE A 772 -17.46 16.17 1.76
CA ILE A 772 -18.82 16.72 1.68
C ILE A 772 -19.75 15.62 1.17
N THR A 773 -20.77 15.27 1.94
CA THR A 773 -21.79 14.28 1.57
C THR A 773 -23.11 15.00 1.38
N VAL A 774 -23.72 14.89 0.20
CA VAL A 774 -25.07 15.43 -0.05
C VAL A 774 -26.09 14.31 0.10
N THR A 775 -27.08 14.51 0.94
CA THR A 775 -28.21 13.59 1.13
C THR A 775 -29.52 14.27 0.79
N CYS A 776 -30.50 13.44 0.47
CA CYS A 776 -31.87 13.82 0.23
C CYS A 776 -32.78 13.00 1.13
N ASP A 777 -33.55 13.68 1.97
CA ASP A 777 -34.56 13.07 2.83
C ASP A 777 -35.94 13.24 2.19
N THR A 778 -36.70 12.14 2.11
CA THR A 778 -38.11 12.18 1.72
C THR A 778 -38.97 12.22 2.99
N GLU A 779 -39.59 13.37 3.28
CA GLU A 779 -40.65 13.38 4.29
C GLU A 779 -41.89 12.65 3.74
N GLU A 780 -42.58 11.84 4.55
CA GLU A 780 -43.77 11.09 4.11
C GLU A 780 -44.83 12.04 3.53
N GLY A 781 -44.97 12.06 2.19
CA GLY A 781 -45.85 12.98 1.46
C GLY A 781 -45.37 14.43 1.39
N GLY A 782 -44.22 14.74 1.97
CA GLY A 782 -43.60 16.06 2.00
C GLY A 782 -42.66 16.31 0.81
N PRO A 783 -42.12 17.55 0.71
CA PRO A 783 -41.09 17.89 -0.25
C PRO A 783 -39.77 17.19 0.06
N LEU A 784 -38.90 17.07 -0.95
CA LEU A 784 -37.55 16.56 -0.76
C LEU A 784 -36.70 17.58 -0.01
N VAL A 785 -36.03 17.14 1.06
CA VAL A 785 -35.16 17.98 1.88
C VAL A 785 -33.72 17.62 1.60
N PHE A 786 -32.97 18.56 1.03
CA PHE A 786 -31.55 18.38 0.73
C PHE A 786 -30.69 18.85 1.90
N LYS A 787 -29.68 18.04 2.24
CA LYS A 787 -28.69 18.35 3.28
C LYS A 787 -27.30 18.07 2.75
N ALA A 788 -26.35 18.94 3.06
CA ALA A 788 -24.93 18.66 2.89
C ALA A 788 -24.29 18.46 4.26
N PHE A 789 -23.42 17.46 4.37
CA PHE A 789 -22.63 17.17 5.57
C PHE A 789 -21.16 17.29 5.23
N LEU A 790 -20.43 18.14 5.95
CA LEU A 790 -18.99 18.22 5.87
C LEU A 790 -18.40 17.44 7.03
N SER A 791 -17.49 16.52 6.72
CA SER A 791 -16.69 15.79 7.70
C SER A 791 -15.23 16.18 7.50
N HIS A 792 -14.64 16.82 8.52
CA HIS A 792 -13.20 17.06 8.54
C HIS A 792 -12.48 15.76 8.92
N ILE A 793 -11.64 15.27 8.02
CA ILE A 793 -11.15 13.89 8.05
C ILE A 793 -10.22 13.65 9.25
N LEU A 794 -9.35 14.61 9.56
CA LEU A 794 -8.36 14.45 10.63
C LEU A 794 -8.90 14.73 12.03
N SER A 795 -9.91 15.60 12.15
CA SER A 795 -10.42 16.01 13.47
C SER A 795 -11.78 15.38 13.82
N GLY A 796 -12.40 14.65 12.89
CA GLY A 796 -13.75 14.10 13.04
C GLY A 796 -14.85 15.15 13.22
N LYS A 797 -14.54 16.46 13.04
CA LYS A 797 -15.52 17.54 13.21
C LYS A 797 -16.51 17.47 12.05
N GLN A 798 -17.80 17.41 12.38
CA GLN A 798 -18.87 17.42 11.40
C GLN A 798 -19.66 18.72 11.48
N THR A 799 -19.94 19.30 10.33
CA THR A 799 -20.89 20.41 10.16
C THR A 799 -21.92 19.99 9.12
N HIS A 800 -23.13 20.52 9.24
CA HIS A 800 -24.20 20.24 8.29
C HIS A 800 -24.79 21.56 7.80
N LEU A 801 -25.22 21.55 6.55
CA LEU A 801 -25.83 22.67 5.87
C LEU A 801 -27.16 22.19 5.30
N HIS A 802 -28.25 22.76 5.80
CA HIS A 802 -29.56 22.58 5.20
C HIS A 802 -29.63 23.40 3.91
N LEU A 803 -29.88 22.72 2.80
CA LEU A 803 -30.00 23.36 1.49
C LEU A 803 -31.44 23.84 1.36
N VAL A 804 -31.69 25.07 1.84
CA VAL A 804 -33.03 25.68 1.95
C VAL A 804 -33.35 26.62 0.78
N ASN A 805 -34.64 26.83 0.55
CA ASN A 805 -35.15 27.79 -0.44
C ASN A 805 -34.86 29.24 -0.01
N PRO A 806 -34.61 30.17 -0.94
CA PRO A 806 -34.76 30.10 -2.41
C PRO A 806 -33.54 29.56 -3.16
N GLY A 807 -32.47 29.22 -2.43
CA GLY A 807 -31.19 28.76 -2.97
C GLY A 807 -31.34 27.56 -3.92
N MET A 808 -31.92 26.51 -3.35
CA MET A 808 -32.09 25.22 -4.01
C MET A 808 -33.08 25.29 -5.18
N ASP A 809 -34.16 26.05 -5.06
CA ASP A 809 -35.15 26.21 -6.13
C ASP A 809 -34.56 26.82 -7.40
N VAL A 810 -33.62 27.77 -7.27
CA VAL A 810 -32.93 28.34 -8.44
C VAL A 810 -32.03 27.30 -9.10
N LEU A 811 -31.28 26.53 -8.30
CA LEU A 811 -30.42 25.45 -8.80
C LEU A 811 -31.23 24.35 -9.50
N LEU A 812 -32.35 23.93 -8.91
CA LEU A 812 -33.26 22.96 -9.53
C LEU A 812 -33.82 23.50 -10.84
N SER A 813 -34.21 24.78 -10.89
CA SER A 813 -34.69 25.41 -12.13
C SER A 813 -33.63 25.46 -13.23
N THR A 814 -32.35 25.64 -12.88
CA THR A 814 -31.25 25.57 -13.87
C THR A 814 -31.02 24.15 -14.39
N CYS A 815 -31.40 23.13 -13.62
CA CYS A 815 -31.36 21.72 -14.03
C CYS A 815 -32.65 21.29 -14.76
N GLY A 816 -33.59 22.20 -15.05
CA GLY A 816 -34.87 21.86 -15.67
C GLY A 816 -35.86 21.13 -14.76
N LEU A 817 -35.67 21.19 -13.44
CA LEU A 817 -36.47 20.48 -12.44
C LEU A 817 -37.47 21.40 -11.73
N PRO A 818 -38.58 20.83 -11.23
CA PRO A 818 -39.53 21.60 -10.43
C PRO A 818 -38.89 22.05 -9.12
N LYS A 819 -39.53 23.05 -8.48
CA LYS A 819 -39.09 23.56 -7.18
C LYS A 819 -39.05 22.45 -6.14
N THR A 820 -38.25 22.60 -5.09
CA THR A 820 -38.15 21.62 -3.99
C THR A 820 -39.52 21.22 -3.41
N THR A 821 -40.50 22.12 -3.38
CA THR A 821 -41.88 21.86 -2.92
C THR A 821 -42.67 20.89 -3.80
N GLU A 822 -42.30 20.82 -5.07
CA GLU A 822 -42.96 20.04 -6.13
C GLU A 822 -42.11 18.83 -6.55
N LEU A 823 -40.82 18.82 -6.21
CA LEU A 823 -39.89 17.74 -6.50
C LEU A 823 -40.27 16.46 -5.71
N ARG A 824 -40.22 15.32 -6.41
CA ARG A 824 -40.60 13.98 -5.92
C ARG A 824 -39.55 12.96 -6.32
N ASP A 825 -39.50 11.81 -5.64
CA ASP A 825 -38.53 10.73 -5.87
C ASP A 825 -38.35 10.36 -7.36
N HIS A 826 -39.44 10.27 -8.14
CA HIS A 826 -39.37 9.90 -9.57
C HIS A 826 -38.62 10.90 -10.44
N HIS A 827 -38.51 12.17 -10.04
CA HIS A 827 -37.70 13.16 -10.75
C HIS A 827 -36.20 12.90 -10.56
N LEU A 828 -35.80 12.31 -9.42
CA LEU A 828 -34.41 11.92 -9.15
C LEU A 828 -34.07 10.56 -9.74
N SER A 829 -35.06 9.76 -10.13
CA SER A 829 -34.87 8.44 -10.76
C SER A 829 -34.54 8.52 -12.26
N VAL A 830 -34.63 9.71 -12.87
CA VAL A 830 -34.21 9.91 -14.26
C VAL A 830 -32.69 9.83 -14.36
N GLU A 831 -32.18 8.99 -15.25
CA GLU A 831 -30.75 8.75 -15.44
C GLU A 831 -30.01 10.07 -15.74
N GLY A 832 -28.86 10.27 -15.10
CA GLY A 832 -28.04 11.50 -15.19
C GLY A 832 -28.54 12.71 -14.39
N VAL A 833 -29.83 12.81 -14.05
CA VAL A 833 -30.37 13.96 -13.30
C VAL A 833 -29.78 14.07 -11.89
N LYS A 834 -29.59 12.93 -11.22
CA LYS A 834 -28.97 12.86 -9.88
C LYS A 834 -27.56 13.45 -9.89
N ASP A 835 -26.77 13.16 -10.92
CA ASP A 835 -25.38 13.61 -11.03
C ASP A 835 -25.32 15.10 -11.36
N ILE A 836 -26.19 15.59 -12.25
CA ILE A 836 -26.31 17.02 -12.60
C ILE A 836 -26.67 17.85 -11.36
N ILE A 837 -27.66 17.41 -10.58
CA ILE A 837 -28.08 18.12 -9.35
C ILE A 837 -26.94 18.10 -8.33
N THR A 838 -26.31 16.94 -8.09
CA THR A 838 -25.28 16.84 -7.05
C THR A 838 -24.04 17.64 -7.39
N ARG A 839 -23.57 17.59 -8.64
CA ARG A 839 -22.45 18.41 -9.13
C ARG A 839 -22.76 19.90 -8.97
N SER A 840 -23.97 20.32 -9.36
CA SER A 840 -24.42 21.70 -9.17
C SER A 840 -24.48 22.11 -7.69
N ILE A 841 -24.94 21.22 -6.80
CA ILE A 841 -24.97 21.47 -5.35
C ILE A 841 -23.55 21.66 -4.83
N PHE A 842 -22.61 20.78 -5.21
CA PHE A 842 -21.24 20.88 -4.77
C PHE A 842 -20.56 22.16 -5.26
N ASP A 843 -20.72 22.53 -6.52
CA ASP A 843 -20.21 23.79 -7.08
C ASP A 843 -20.76 25.01 -6.32
N SER A 844 -21.97 24.89 -5.80
CA SER A 844 -22.63 25.91 -4.98
C SER A 844 -22.21 25.91 -3.51
N ILE A 845 -21.52 24.88 -3.00
CA ILE A 845 -21.08 24.81 -1.61
C ILE A 845 -19.68 25.41 -1.49
N GLU A 846 -19.56 26.50 -0.75
CA GLU A 846 -18.27 27.01 -0.29
C GLU A 846 -17.95 26.46 1.10
N VAL A 847 -16.72 25.96 1.28
CA VAL A 847 -16.21 25.58 2.60
C VAL A 847 -15.29 26.67 3.12
N LEU A 848 -15.67 27.28 4.25
CA LEU A 848 -14.89 28.31 4.91
C LEU A 848 -13.75 27.69 5.74
N PRO A 849 -12.66 28.44 6.04
CA PRO A 849 -11.57 27.96 6.90
C PRO A 849 -12.02 27.49 8.30
N SER A 850 -13.16 27.97 8.80
CA SER A 850 -13.79 27.52 10.04
C SER A 850 -14.38 26.10 10.00
N LEU A 851 -14.36 25.46 8.83
CA LEU A 851 -15.06 24.21 8.49
C LEU A 851 -16.58 24.37 8.47
N GLU A 852 -17.07 25.59 8.32
CA GLU A 852 -18.49 25.87 8.06
C GLU A 852 -18.74 25.85 6.55
N MET A 853 -19.88 25.29 6.15
CA MET A 853 -20.32 25.29 4.76
C MET A 853 -21.29 26.45 4.52
N ARG A 854 -21.17 27.10 3.36
CA ARG A 854 -22.09 28.15 2.90
C ARG A 854 -22.59 27.81 1.51
N PHE A 855 -23.90 27.92 1.30
CA PHE A 855 -24.50 27.79 -0.03
C PHE A 855 -24.45 29.12 -0.79
N ARG A 856 -23.74 29.18 -1.92
CA ARG A 856 -23.58 30.37 -2.78
C ARG A 856 -24.67 30.44 -3.83
N HIS A 857 -25.75 31.14 -3.51
CA HIS A 857 -26.89 31.32 -4.43
C HIS A 857 -26.61 32.21 -5.65
N SER A 858 -25.70 33.18 -5.53
CA SER A 858 -25.51 34.25 -6.54
C SER A 858 -24.59 33.89 -7.72
N SER A 859 -23.83 32.79 -7.66
CA SER A 859 -22.90 32.38 -8.74
C SER A 859 -23.60 31.62 -9.88
N CYS A 860 -24.67 30.88 -9.55
CA CYS A 860 -25.23 29.88 -10.45
C CYS A 860 -26.00 30.45 -11.65
N ALA A 861 -26.56 31.65 -11.54
CA ALA A 861 -27.38 32.22 -12.62
C ALA A 861 -26.56 32.79 -13.80
N GLY A 862 -25.31 33.18 -13.55
CA GLY A 862 -24.42 33.79 -14.55
C GLY A 862 -23.47 32.78 -15.21
N GLU A 863 -22.83 31.93 -14.40
CA GLU A 863 -21.77 31.03 -14.89
C GLU A 863 -22.31 29.72 -15.51
N LEU A 864 -23.44 29.16 -15.05
CA LEU A 864 -24.01 27.96 -15.70
C LEU A 864 -24.54 28.27 -17.12
N LYS A 865 -25.04 29.48 -17.37
CA LYS A 865 -25.47 29.87 -18.73
C LYS A 865 -24.31 30.09 -19.69
N SER A 866 -23.16 30.54 -19.20
CA SER A 866 -21.93 30.63 -20.01
C SER A 866 -21.20 29.30 -20.14
N ARG A 867 -21.38 28.37 -19.20
CA ARG A 867 -20.73 27.04 -19.22
C ARG A 867 -21.55 25.97 -19.95
N MET A 868 -22.86 26.18 -20.12
CA MET A 868 -23.71 25.44 -21.07
C MET A 868 -23.63 25.97 -22.50
N GLN A 869 -22.90 27.05 -22.76
CA GLN A 869 -22.41 27.35 -24.12
C GLN A 869 -21.20 26.45 -24.39
N PHE A 870 -21.49 25.25 -24.90
CA PHE A 870 -20.52 24.30 -25.42
C PHE A 870 -19.67 24.95 -26.52
N GLY A 871 -18.36 24.72 -26.48
CA GLY A 871 -17.41 25.07 -27.55
C GLY A 871 -16.33 26.08 -27.15
N GLN A 872 -15.51 25.78 -26.14
CA GLN A 872 -14.13 26.25 -26.18
C GLN A 872 -13.34 25.23 -26.99
N ASP A 873 -12.77 25.67 -28.12
CA ASP A 873 -11.79 24.89 -28.88
C ASP A 873 -10.63 24.54 -27.94
N VAL A 874 -10.61 23.29 -27.48
CA VAL A 874 -9.49 22.77 -26.69
C VAL A 874 -8.37 22.48 -27.68
N GLU A 875 -7.25 23.16 -27.49
CA GLU A 875 -6.09 22.99 -28.37
C GLU A 875 -5.65 21.52 -28.37
N CYS A 876 -5.71 20.89 -29.55
CA CYS A 876 -5.32 19.49 -29.72
C CYS A 876 -3.85 19.43 -30.16
N ASP A 877 -2.98 18.94 -29.28
CA ASP A 877 -1.56 18.75 -29.60
C ASP A 877 -1.38 17.62 -30.62
N ALA A 878 -0.86 17.95 -31.80
CA ALA A 878 -0.59 16.98 -32.87
C ALA A 878 0.38 15.86 -32.44
N SER A 879 1.23 16.09 -31.43
CA SER A 879 2.14 15.07 -30.89
C SER A 879 1.41 13.94 -30.16
N ARG A 880 0.15 14.16 -29.78
CA ARG A 880 -0.71 13.24 -29.02
C ARG A 880 -1.81 12.60 -29.85
N LEU A 881 -1.80 12.81 -31.17
CA LEU A 881 -2.76 12.16 -32.07
C LEU A 881 -2.57 10.64 -32.04
N ILE A 882 -3.61 9.92 -31.64
CA ILE A 882 -3.62 8.45 -31.64
C ILE A 882 -4.00 7.95 -33.03
N VAL A 883 -5.12 8.44 -33.58
CA VAL A 883 -5.65 8.00 -34.87
C VAL A 883 -6.53 9.07 -35.53
N ARG A 884 -6.59 9.03 -36.87
CA ARG A 884 -7.43 9.90 -37.72
C ARG A 884 -8.19 9.05 -38.73
N ALA A 885 -9.48 9.34 -38.94
CA ALA A 885 -10.30 8.71 -39.97
C ALA A 885 -11.14 9.76 -40.74
N GLU A 886 -11.30 9.56 -42.04
CA GLU A 886 -12.19 10.36 -42.89
C GLU A 886 -13.42 9.53 -43.26
N ARG A 887 -14.62 10.02 -42.91
CA ARG A 887 -15.90 9.37 -43.16
C ARG A 887 -16.64 10.12 -44.26
N ALA A 888 -17.10 9.39 -45.28
CA ALA A 888 -18.04 9.92 -46.25
C ALA A 888 -19.41 10.11 -45.58
N VAL A 889 -19.91 11.34 -45.51
CA VAL A 889 -21.24 11.62 -44.98
C VAL A 889 -22.25 11.27 -46.07
N THR A 890 -22.90 10.11 -45.96
CA THR A 890 -24.06 9.78 -46.79
C THR A 890 -25.25 10.61 -46.32
N MET A 891 -25.47 11.77 -46.95
CA MET A 891 -26.73 12.50 -46.78
C MET A 891 -27.86 11.71 -47.43
N GLU A 892 -28.51 10.84 -46.66
CA GLU A 892 -29.79 10.26 -47.06
C GLU A 892 -30.85 11.37 -47.02
N HIS A 893 -31.46 11.67 -48.18
CA HIS A 893 -32.61 12.58 -48.40
C HIS A 893 -32.33 14.08 -48.62
N VAL A 894 -31.59 14.42 -49.67
CA VAL A 894 -31.81 15.71 -50.36
C VAL A 894 -32.13 15.41 -51.83
N ASP A 895 -33.41 15.31 -52.16
CA ASP A 895 -33.91 15.21 -53.54
C ASP A 895 -33.60 16.53 -54.28
N GLY A 896 -32.48 16.59 -54.99
CA GLY A 896 -32.08 17.74 -55.80
C GLY A 896 -30.96 17.38 -56.79
N ASP A 897 -31.30 17.39 -58.08
CA ASP A 897 -30.46 17.00 -59.23
C ASP A 897 -29.26 17.96 -59.52
N ASP A 898 -28.38 18.23 -58.55
CA ASP A 898 -27.14 19.00 -58.78
C ASP A 898 -25.90 18.10 -58.68
N GLU A 899 -25.50 17.57 -59.84
CA GLU A 899 -24.49 16.53 -60.09
C GLU A 899 -23.01 16.98 -59.94
N ALA A 900 -22.71 17.93 -59.03
CA ALA A 900 -21.33 18.41 -58.82
C ALA A 900 -20.95 18.69 -57.34
N SER A 901 -21.69 18.13 -56.39
CA SER A 901 -21.41 18.29 -54.97
C SER A 901 -20.22 17.42 -54.55
N HIS A 902 -19.04 18.01 -54.37
CA HIS A 902 -17.89 17.33 -53.76
C HIS A 902 -18.33 16.78 -52.39
N SER A 903 -18.26 15.45 -52.21
CA SER A 903 -18.53 14.78 -50.95
C SER A 903 -17.63 15.38 -49.87
N ARG A 904 -18.19 16.24 -49.00
CA ARG A 904 -17.48 16.74 -47.82
C ARG A 904 -17.29 15.56 -46.87
N GLY A 905 -16.04 15.17 -46.67
CA GLY A 905 -15.68 14.12 -45.72
C GLY A 905 -15.64 14.68 -44.30
N LEU A 906 -16.28 13.98 -43.37
CA LEU A 906 -16.17 14.23 -41.94
C LEU A 906 -14.85 13.63 -41.46
N CYS A 907 -13.93 14.45 -40.97
CA CYS A 907 -12.66 13.99 -40.41
C CYS A 907 -12.74 13.93 -38.89
N VAL A 908 -12.58 12.72 -38.33
CA VAL A 908 -12.55 12.44 -36.89
C VAL A 908 -11.13 12.08 -36.48
N GLU A 909 -10.63 12.76 -35.46
CA GLU A 909 -9.29 12.56 -34.89
C GLU A 909 -9.42 12.27 -33.39
N VAL A 910 -8.71 11.27 -32.90
CA VAL A 910 -8.69 10.90 -31.48
C VAL A 910 -7.26 11.09 -30.95
N PHE A 911 -7.13 11.80 -29.84
CA PHE A 911 -5.89 12.18 -29.17
C PHE A 911 -5.83 11.57 -27.76
N ASP A 912 -4.61 11.44 -27.24
CA ASP A 912 -4.36 11.12 -25.84
C ASP A 912 -4.61 12.37 -24.97
N CYS A 913 -5.61 12.28 -24.07
CA CYS A 913 -6.02 13.36 -23.18
C CYS A 913 -5.34 13.29 -21.79
N SER A 914 -4.25 12.50 -21.65
CA SER A 914 -3.52 12.34 -20.38
C SER A 914 -2.79 13.60 -19.87
N ASP A 915 -2.93 14.75 -20.54
CA ASP A 915 -2.36 16.05 -20.18
C ASP A 915 -3.32 16.89 -19.33
N THR A 916 -4.59 16.50 -19.25
CA THR A 916 -5.58 17.22 -18.45
C THR A 916 -5.51 16.84 -16.98
N VAL A 917 -5.95 17.75 -16.11
CA VAL A 917 -6.06 17.47 -14.67
C VAL A 917 -7.09 16.37 -14.41
N ASP A 918 -8.16 16.34 -15.22
CA ASP A 918 -9.24 15.37 -15.10
C ASP A 918 -8.77 13.94 -15.44
N ALA A 919 -7.75 13.80 -16.30
CA ALA A 919 -7.14 12.51 -16.60
C ALA A 919 -6.51 11.79 -15.40
N LEU A 920 -6.32 12.48 -14.27
CA LEU A 920 -5.86 11.86 -13.02
C LEU A 920 -6.93 10.97 -12.36
N PHE A 921 -8.21 11.14 -12.73
CA PHE A 921 -9.35 10.48 -12.07
C PHE A 921 -10.01 9.38 -12.91
N HIS A 922 -9.62 9.24 -14.18
CA HIS A 922 -10.19 8.28 -15.11
C HIS A 922 -9.10 7.38 -15.70
N SER A 923 -9.40 6.11 -15.95
CA SER A 923 -8.47 5.17 -16.60
C SER A 923 -8.49 5.24 -18.12
N THR A 924 -9.61 5.71 -18.72
CA THR A 924 -9.74 6.07 -20.14
C THR A 924 -9.79 7.58 -20.31
N ASN A 925 -8.87 8.13 -21.12
CA ASN A 925 -8.71 9.57 -21.35
C ASN A 925 -8.49 9.87 -22.83
N LEU A 926 -9.57 10.05 -23.57
CA LEU A 926 -9.52 10.34 -25.01
C LEU A 926 -9.93 11.79 -25.26
N ARG A 927 -9.34 12.45 -26.24
CA ARG A 927 -9.84 13.73 -26.77
C ARG A 927 -10.23 13.52 -28.21
N VAL A 928 -11.45 13.85 -28.58
CA VAL A 928 -11.96 13.66 -29.95
C VAL A 928 -12.14 15.01 -30.61
N ARG A 929 -11.54 15.19 -31.77
CA ARG A 929 -11.76 16.33 -32.65
C ARG A 929 -12.52 15.88 -33.89
N VAL A 930 -13.65 16.51 -34.17
CA VAL A 930 -14.43 16.26 -35.38
C VAL A 930 -14.40 17.52 -36.24
N SER A 931 -14.13 17.35 -37.52
CA SER A 931 -14.05 18.42 -38.50
C SER A 931 -14.90 18.11 -39.73
N ASP A 932 -15.75 19.06 -40.13
CA ASP A 932 -16.56 19.02 -41.37
C ASP A 932 -16.41 20.36 -42.09
N GLY A 933 -15.52 20.41 -43.08
CA GLY A 933 -15.14 21.64 -43.76
C GLY A 933 -14.51 22.65 -42.80
N ASP A 934 -15.20 23.77 -42.57
CA ASP A 934 -14.73 24.86 -41.69
C ASP A 934 -15.20 24.69 -40.23
N MET A 935 -16.07 23.71 -39.96
CA MET A 935 -16.57 23.43 -38.61
C MET A 935 -15.61 22.46 -37.93
N VAL A 936 -15.06 22.85 -36.79
CA VAL A 936 -14.21 21.99 -35.94
C VAL A 936 -14.76 22.06 -34.52
N ALA A 937 -14.86 20.90 -33.88
CA ALA A 937 -15.16 20.83 -32.45
C ALA A 937 -14.30 19.75 -31.79
N SER A 938 -13.89 20.00 -30.55
CA SER A 938 -13.14 19.06 -29.72
C SER A 938 -13.92 18.73 -28.44
N ARG A 939 -13.84 17.48 -27.97
CA ARG A 939 -14.41 17.03 -26.69
C ARG A 939 -13.51 16.01 -26.02
N ASP A 940 -13.28 16.19 -24.71
CA ASP A 940 -12.64 15.18 -23.88
C ASP A 940 -13.68 14.13 -23.49
N LEU A 941 -13.32 12.86 -23.65
CA LEU A 941 -14.15 11.67 -23.36
C LEU A 941 -13.45 10.84 -22.29
N HIS A 942 -14.14 10.70 -21.16
CA HIS A 942 -13.73 9.86 -20.05
C HIS A 942 -14.68 8.67 -19.87
N GLU A 943 -14.36 7.78 -18.93
CA GLU A 943 -15.25 6.65 -18.59
C GLU A 943 -16.66 7.08 -18.21
N GLU A 944 -16.81 8.24 -17.57
CA GLU A 944 -18.13 8.76 -17.18
C GLU A 944 -18.98 9.16 -18.39
N ASP A 945 -18.36 9.63 -19.48
CA ASP A 945 -19.05 9.91 -20.75
C ASP A 945 -19.37 8.63 -21.53
N LEU A 946 -18.43 7.68 -21.50
CA LEU A 946 -18.47 6.49 -22.34
C LEU A 946 -19.32 5.37 -21.74
N THR A 947 -19.41 5.26 -20.41
CA THR A 947 -20.18 4.19 -19.75
C THR A 947 -21.66 4.23 -20.15
N PRO A 948 -22.39 5.36 -20.05
CA PRO A 948 -23.80 5.39 -20.45
C PRO A 948 -23.99 5.08 -21.94
N TRP A 949 -23.08 5.55 -22.79
CA TRP A 949 -23.12 5.32 -24.23
C TRP A 949 -22.89 3.85 -24.60
N LEU A 950 -21.96 3.17 -23.93
CA LEU A 950 -21.64 1.76 -24.15
C LEU A 950 -22.68 0.83 -23.50
N SER A 951 -23.20 1.19 -22.32
CA SER A 951 -24.25 0.43 -21.61
C SER A 951 -25.54 0.36 -22.42
N ALA A 952 -25.89 1.44 -23.12
CA ALA A 952 -27.05 1.48 -24.00
C ALA A 952 -27.01 0.43 -25.13
N ALA A 953 -25.83 -0.06 -25.49
CA ALA A 953 -25.65 -1.15 -26.47
C ALA A 953 -25.03 -2.43 -25.86
N SER A 954 -25.02 -2.55 -24.52
CA SER A 954 -24.48 -3.71 -23.80
C SER A 954 -23.01 -4.04 -24.14
N VAL A 955 -22.16 -3.02 -24.35
CA VAL A 955 -20.74 -3.17 -24.71
C VAL A 955 -19.77 -2.53 -23.69
N ASP A 956 -20.14 -2.50 -22.42
CA ASP A 956 -19.31 -1.94 -21.33
C ASP A 956 -17.92 -2.56 -21.22
N HIS A 957 -17.76 -3.79 -21.71
CA HIS A 957 -16.47 -4.48 -21.76
C HIS A 957 -15.41 -3.76 -22.62
N LEU A 958 -15.81 -2.83 -23.49
CA LEU A 958 -14.89 -1.99 -24.28
C LEU A 958 -14.14 -0.95 -23.44
N LEU A 959 -14.62 -0.63 -22.23
CA LEU A 959 -13.88 0.21 -21.27
C LEU A 959 -12.69 -0.52 -20.63
N CYS A 960 -12.56 -1.82 -20.84
CA CYS A 960 -11.37 -2.54 -20.40
C CYS A 960 -10.14 -2.02 -21.14
N ALA A 961 -9.05 -1.75 -20.40
CA ALA A 961 -7.80 -1.25 -20.97
C ALA A 961 -7.19 -2.13 -22.08
N SER A 962 -7.56 -3.42 -22.16
CA SER A 962 -7.15 -4.34 -23.24
C SER A 962 -7.94 -4.14 -24.55
N ARG A 963 -9.06 -3.42 -24.50
CA ARG A 963 -10.02 -3.15 -25.58
C ARG A 963 -10.02 -1.68 -26.01
N GLU A 964 -9.08 -0.88 -25.51
CA GLU A 964 -8.98 0.56 -25.79
C GLU A 964 -8.88 0.85 -27.30
N ALA A 965 -8.21 0.00 -28.07
CA ALA A 965 -8.17 0.13 -29.54
C ALA A 965 -9.55 -0.09 -30.21
N ASP A 966 -10.32 -1.07 -29.72
CA ASP A 966 -11.68 -1.36 -30.21
C ASP A 966 -12.62 -0.18 -29.88
N LEU A 967 -12.49 0.38 -28.67
CA LEU A 967 -13.20 1.58 -28.23
C LEU A 967 -12.86 2.79 -29.10
N ILE A 968 -11.58 3.02 -29.40
CA ILE A 968 -11.14 4.13 -30.27
C ILE A 968 -11.75 3.98 -31.68
N ASN A 969 -11.76 2.77 -32.25
CA ASN A 969 -12.39 2.52 -33.55
C ASN A 969 -13.90 2.76 -33.52
N LEU A 970 -14.56 2.40 -32.42
CA LEU A 970 -15.98 2.69 -32.22
C LEU A 970 -16.24 4.20 -32.14
N VAL A 971 -15.42 4.94 -31.38
CA VAL A 971 -15.50 6.40 -31.28
C VAL A 971 -15.28 7.07 -32.64
N LEU A 972 -14.28 6.63 -33.42
CA LEU A 972 -14.07 7.12 -34.78
C LEU A 972 -15.30 6.93 -35.67
N SER A 973 -15.99 5.79 -35.51
CA SER A 973 -17.13 5.39 -36.33
C SER A 973 -18.45 6.04 -35.92
N HIS A 974 -18.51 6.68 -34.75
CA HIS A 974 -19.75 7.21 -34.19
C HIS A 974 -19.65 8.67 -33.71
N ALA A 975 -18.47 9.28 -33.68
CA ALA A 975 -18.34 10.70 -33.39
C ALA A 975 -18.84 11.56 -34.56
N MET A 976 -19.67 12.55 -34.24
CA MET A 976 -20.26 13.50 -35.19
C MET A 976 -20.27 14.92 -34.62
N LEU A 977 -20.40 15.90 -35.52
CA LEU A 977 -20.71 17.28 -35.17
C LEU A 977 -22.22 17.44 -34.95
N SER A 978 -22.60 17.95 -33.77
CA SER A 978 -23.96 18.39 -33.50
C SER A 978 -24.20 19.79 -34.08
N ALA A 979 -25.45 20.07 -34.48
CA ALA A 979 -25.87 21.41 -34.91
C ALA A 979 -25.63 22.49 -33.83
N ASP A 980 -25.58 22.08 -32.56
CA ASP A 980 -25.30 22.95 -31.40
C ASP A 980 -23.79 23.09 -31.09
N VAL A 981 -22.91 22.88 -32.08
CA VAL A 981 -21.45 23.19 -32.09
C VAL A 981 -20.58 22.29 -31.19
N GLY A 982 -21.00 21.06 -30.92
CA GLY A 982 -20.24 20.10 -30.09
C GLY A 982 -20.01 18.75 -30.76
N VAL A 983 -19.01 18.01 -30.27
CA VAL A 983 -18.83 16.59 -30.61
C VAL A 983 -19.84 15.76 -29.83
N ILE A 984 -20.65 14.99 -30.56
CA ILE A 984 -21.59 14.00 -30.01
C ILE A 984 -21.21 12.60 -30.49
N LEU A 985 -21.57 11.59 -29.70
CA LEU A 985 -21.46 10.19 -30.10
C LEU A 985 -22.86 9.73 -30.53
N GLU A 986 -22.99 9.24 -31.77
CA GLU A 986 -24.24 8.64 -32.25
C GLU A 986 -24.61 7.44 -31.38
N ASN A 987 -25.91 7.26 -31.12
CA ASN A 987 -26.40 6.07 -30.43
C ASN A 987 -25.98 4.82 -31.20
N LEU A 988 -25.35 3.89 -30.48
CA LEU A 988 -25.00 2.59 -31.00
C LEU A 988 -26.29 1.83 -31.33
N ARG A 989 -26.55 1.58 -32.62
CA ARG A 989 -27.67 0.71 -33.01
C ARG A 989 -27.31 -0.71 -32.58
N GLU A 990 -28.19 -1.38 -31.85
CA GLU A 990 -27.99 -2.78 -31.44
C GLU A 990 -27.61 -3.67 -32.64
N GLU A 991 -28.15 -3.42 -33.83
CA GLU A 991 -27.84 -4.14 -35.06
C GLU A 991 -26.40 -3.91 -35.58
N ALA A 992 -25.81 -2.74 -35.34
CA ALA A 992 -24.42 -2.45 -35.72
C ALA A 992 -23.41 -3.14 -34.79
N VAL A 993 -23.83 -3.48 -33.57
CA VAL A 993 -23.04 -4.16 -32.55
C VAL A 993 -23.28 -5.68 -32.58
N ALA A 994 -24.52 -6.12 -32.79
CA ALA A 994 -24.95 -7.52 -32.88
C ALA A 994 -24.70 -8.13 -34.26
N GLY A 995 -24.67 -7.30 -35.31
CA GLY A 995 -24.12 -7.70 -36.59
C GLY A 995 -22.64 -7.98 -36.36
N GLU A 996 -22.27 -9.26 -36.47
CA GLU A 996 -20.94 -9.81 -36.20
C GLU A 996 -19.77 -9.10 -36.91
N ARG A 997 -19.91 -7.95 -37.58
CA ARG A 997 -18.86 -7.20 -38.28
C ARG A 997 -17.61 -6.95 -37.45
N TYR A 998 -17.73 -6.56 -36.19
CA TYR A 998 -16.56 -6.36 -35.33
C TYR A 998 -15.90 -7.68 -34.89
N ALA A 999 -16.68 -8.76 -34.78
CA ALA A 999 -16.15 -10.11 -34.53
C ALA A 999 -15.62 -10.79 -35.81
N LEU A 1000 -16.19 -10.46 -36.98
CA LEU A 1000 -15.87 -10.99 -38.30
C LEU A 1000 -14.62 -10.34 -38.88
N GLU A 1001 -14.39 -9.05 -38.68
CA GLU A 1001 -13.09 -8.44 -39.00
C GLU A 1001 -11.96 -9.04 -38.16
N LEU A 1002 -12.26 -9.45 -36.92
CA LEU A 1002 -11.35 -10.22 -36.05
C LEU A 1002 -11.15 -11.67 -36.55
N ILE A 1003 -12.21 -12.34 -37.01
CA ILE A 1003 -12.13 -13.69 -37.60
C ILE A 1003 -11.44 -13.67 -38.95
N ASP A 1004 -11.65 -12.65 -39.78
CA ASP A 1004 -11.04 -12.51 -41.10
C ASP A 1004 -9.60 -12.02 -41.00
N SER A 1005 -9.24 -11.21 -39.99
CA SER A 1005 -7.84 -10.94 -39.63
C SER A 1005 -7.14 -12.20 -39.11
N ALA A 1006 -7.83 -13.04 -38.32
CA ALA A 1006 -7.33 -14.32 -37.85
C ALA A 1006 -7.27 -15.40 -38.95
N LYS A 1007 -8.17 -15.36 -39.95
CA LYS A 1007 -8.14 -16.23 -41.14
C LYS A 1007 -7.05 -15.80 -42.10
N CYS A 1008 -6.85 -14.49 -42.31
CA CYS A 1008 -5.75 -13.97 -43.11
C CYS A 1008 -4.38 -14.39 -42.52
N LEU A 1009 -4.26 -14.44 -41.18
CA LEU A 1009 -3.11 -15.00 -40.45
C LEU A 1009 -3.00 -16.54 -40.56
N ARG A 1010 -4.11 -17.28 -40.64
CA ARG A 1010 -4.08 -18.73 -40.90
C ARG A 1010 -3.72 -19.07 -42.33
N GLU A 1011 -4.20 -18.30 -43.30
CA GLU A 1011 -3.94 -18.51 -44.73
C GLU A 1011 -2.51 -18.13 -45.12
N THR A 1012 -1.92 -17.12 -44.46
CA THR A 1012 -0.47 -16.85 -44.56
C THR A 1012 0.38 -17.92 -43.87
N ALA A 1013 -0.13 -18.56 -42.80
CA ALA A 1013 0.57 -19.67 -42.13
C ALA A 1013 0.47 -21.00 -42.91
N THR A 1014 -0.63 -21.27 -43.63
CA THR A 1014 -0.77 -22.47 -44.47
C THR A 1014 -0.10 -22.30 -45.84
N ALA A 1015 0.05 -21.09 -46.36
CA ALA A 1015 0.86 -20.83 -47.56
C ALA A 1015 2.37 -21.09 -47.38
N TRP A 1016 2.84 -21.28 -46.14
CA TRP A 1016 4.24 -21.58 -45.83
C TRP A 1016 4.51 -23.08 -45.59
N SER A 1017 3.49 -23.96 -45.59
CA SER A 1017 3.71 -25.39 -45.32
C SER A 1017 3.82 -26.29 -46.56
N ASP A 1018 3.41 -25.84 -47.75
CA ASP A 1018 3.37 -26.70 -48.92
C ASP A 1018 4.27 -26.15 -50.05
N GLY A 1019 5.47 -26.72 -50.18
CA GLY A 1019 6.33 -26.46 -51.32
C GLY A 1019 7.78 -26.95 -51.19
N GLU A 1020 8.00 -28.26 -51.28
CA GLU A 1020 9.28 -28.81 -51.75
C GLU A 1020 9.59 -28.26 -53.15
N GLY A 1021 10.83 -27.84 -53.36
CA GLY A 1021 11.21 -26.90 -54.41
C GLY A 1021 11.32 -27.43 -55.83
N THR A 1022 11.44 -26.50 -56.77
CA THR A 1022 12.46 -26.49 -57.82
C THR A 1022 12.45 -25.15 -58.56
N ALA A 1023 13.64 -24.71 -58.95
CA ALA A 1023 13.90 -23.43 -59.59
C ALA A 1023 13.32 -23.31 -61.01
N ALA A 1024 12.77 -22.16 -61.36
CA ALA A 1024 12.93 -21.53 -62.67
C ALA A 1024 12.46 -20.06 -62.65
N THR A 1025 13.34 -19.18 -63.13
CA THR A 1025 13.09 -17.84 -63.65
C THR A 1025 11.91 -17.79 -64.63
N VAL A 1026 11.11 -16.71 -64.62
CA VAL A 1026 10.74 -15.89 -65.81
C VAL A 1026 9.83 -14.72 -65.38
N THR A 1027 10.00 -13.63 -66.11
CA THR A 1027 9.48 -12.26 -66.04
C THR A 1027 7.98 -12.06 -66.28
N GLU A 1028 7.55 -10.85 -65.90
CA GLU A 1028 6.51 -10.00 -66.51
C GLU A 1028 5.02 -10.11 -66.11
N SER A 1029 4.49 -8.90 -65.86
CA SER A 1029 3.15 -8.37 -66.18
C SER A 1029 1.99 -8.51 -65.19
N LEU A 1030 1.55 -7.34 -64.72
CA LEU A 1030 0.18 -7.00 -64.27
C LEU A 1030 -0.87 -7.45 -65.32
N PRO A 1031 -2.11 -7.73 -64.87
CA PRO A 1031 -3.18 -6.78 -65.18
C PRO A 1031 -4.26 -6.59 -64.09
N LEU A 1032 -4.91 -5.43 -64.21
CA LEU A 1032 -6.13 -4.93 -63.56
C LEU A 1032 -7.39 -5.81 -63.82
N PRO A 1033 -8.54 -5.55 -63.13
CA PRO A 1033 -9.58 -6.54 -62.80
C PRO A 1033 -10.78 -6.55 -63.77
N PRO A 1034 -11.71 -7.52 -63.63
CA PRO A 1034 -13.13 -7.34 -63.99
C PRO A 1034 -14.01 -7.35 -62.73
N ARG A 1035 -14.78 -6.28 -62.44
CA ARG A 1035 -16.17 -6.02 -62.87
C ARG A 1035 -17.17 -7.15 -62.57
N GLU A 1036 -18.05 -6.85 -61.61
CA GLU A 1036 -19.50 -7.11 -61.51
C GLU A 1036 -20.06 -8.41 -62.12
N LEU A 1037 -20.74 -9.22 -61.29
CA LEU A 1037 -22.17 -9.54 -61.45
C LEU A 1037 -22.71 -10.44 -60.31
N GLU A 1038 -23.89 -10.02 -59.83
CA GLU A 1038 -24.84 -10.61 -58.85
C GLU A 1038 -24.51 -10.57 -57.36
#